data_AF-M9P7V5-F1
#
_entry.id   AF-M9P7V5-F1
#
_cell.length_a   1.000
_cell.length_b   1.000
_cell.length_c   1.000
_cell.angle_alpha   90.00
_cell.angle_beta   90.00
_cell.angle_gamma   90.00
#
_symmetry.space_group_name_H-M   'P 1'
#
loop_
_entity.id
_entity.type
_entity.pdbx_description
1 polymer ?
#
loop_
_entity_poly.entity_id
_entity_poly.type
_entity_poly.pdbx_seq_one_letter_code
_entity_poly.pdbx_strand_id
1 'polypeptide(L)'
;MIKTQKKKQYINKQKKLIPGNFVELKITAVGANNVGINEFSYGIPVLVPNGKLGDTVRVKILKILSSAVTAKKIAISKLVKVLNSTRIKQENIKLPILTTGTNLEIIINKLGPNSTGFADLPNIYNNVNKLIVKKPNIKVGEKLNVLVTRVKKEYAFAVVNSLTQTGSTLSPNIVTIDSKEATKQLALKGPKYTVVLPKKAKRYLKHIVFKVVNPILQKATVNGFASHNTTNFETTVQSDTILFVKPSLGAKLGDKVQIQITKFFKIQDCNVHSLKYNVLIAKIIKLNPISITQKKSLVRANLRQMLRSGMHYGEKAIKCNARMKNYVWTRKKGLDNKFTRLTANSIPNTSNFNASNVRSKLSTLIGQHKPKSPLQTKSREARPLIQKGRNIINLLKTRRCLNKALAQLTKFAVKGKTFLFVGTKKAASSLVSKAALFSKKAFFVNTRWLGGMLTNWKTILKSISKIRPILKEKQIIIKDILQKRQNIKTRLIQKALLLRKKSKLMLKKGRLLIQMLKQNNVGKNNSRFLFAEKTNLLNNKRKEFVSKGILLLEKRQQLFVKRQELILQSQTLKSKATQLTNTYRQLLNNLMLSRKKLRELKALLLISQELQAFKQQAKQNNQKLFMISYNKYKTLNSNFILSNPPKEILNKMVSIIKGQAFIIKNNNLNLKSINNNKILIVSQLLSKFNLFVPTIKLSIKNLQSYISTLQLSLNKVVGSLNIVKNKMMVYVKLKNKLVTELQTIKQILFIFRNNIRLLRRKLKQIAAQKRLIHFLPKLRYLPTPANKIEQTTRFLMKKFVDPKMKYPMDKIYDEKLIRQSKKVAASRKKKWQRLEKYLGGISNMTKIQEKQIRNNVAIIIGQQEEMNAVRECQKLGIKMFHIVDTNCNPGFADHFIPANDDARNSIKFILGKFLTRIRLAQKVKNRFKKAKNKKVNNQKLKIKIFKTTPL
;
A
#
# COMPACT_ATOMS: atom_id res chain seq x y z
N MET A 1 -48.67 -25.44 -77.63
CA MET A 1 -50.08 -25.29 -77.24
C MET A 1 -50.33 -25.99 -75.91
N ILE A 2 -50.98 -25.26 -75.00
CA ILE A 2 -52.01 -25.70 -74.04
C ILE A 2 -51.63 -26.73 -72.95
N LYS A 3 -51.58 -26.17 -71.73
CA LYS A 3 -52.03 -26.67 -70.41
C LYS A 3 -52.71 -28.05 -70.35
N THR A 4 -52.30 -28.85 -69.37
CA THR A 4 -53.24 -29.58 -68.50
C THR A 4 -52.85 -29.44 -67.03
N GLN A 5 -53.86 -29.22 -66.20
CA GLN A 5 -53.77 -29.02 -64.76
C GLN A 5 -53.93 -30.34 -64.00
N LYS A 6 -53.15 -30.44 -62.91
CA LYS A 6 -53.52 -30.95 -61.57
C LYS A 6 -54.12 -32.36 -61.44
N LYS A 7 -53.30 -33.25 -60.87
CA LYS A 7 -53.50 -33.78 -59.50
C LYS A 7 -52.16 -34.33 -58.97
N LYS A 8 -51.66 -33.75 -57.87
CA LYS A 8 -50.43 -34.16 -57.17
C LYS A 8 -50.76 -35.27 -56.18
N GLN A 9 -50.17 -36.45 -56.34
CA GLN A 9 -49.92 -37.36 -55.22
C GLN A 9 -48.56 -37.00 -54.58
N TYR A 10 -48.59 -36.64 -53.31
CA TYR A 10 -47.43 -36.21 -52.53
C TYR A 10 -46.74 -37.41 -51.88
N ILE A 11 -45.49 -37.68 -52.27
CA ILE A 11 -44.56 -38.46 -51.45
C ILE A 11 -44.03 -37.54 -50.32
N ASN A 12 -44.35 -37.88 -49.08
CA ASN A 12 -44.08 -37.08 -47.89
C ASN A 12 -42.58 -37.10 -47.53
N LYS A 13 -41.80 -36.10 -47.97
CA LYS A 13 -40.42 -35.86 -47.52
C LYS A 13 -40.37 -35.61 -46.00
N GLN A 14 -39.65 -36.45 -45.24
CA GLN A 14 -39.43 -36.25 -43.80
C GLN A 14 -38.77 -34.88 -43.52
N LYS A 15 -39.35 -34.10 -42.61
CA LYS A 15 -38.89 -32.73 -42.27
C LYS A 15 -37.56 -32.78 -41.49
N LYS A 16 -36.56 -32.00 -41.92
CA LYS A 16 -35.26 -31.85 -41.21
C LYS A 16 -35.41 -31.12 -39.88
N LEU A 17 -34.69 -31.59 -38.86
CA LEU A 17 -34.72 -31.06 -37.49
C LEU A 17 -33.80 -29.82 -37.35
N ILE A 18 -34.34 -28.64 -37.00
CA ILE A 18 -33.59 -27.37 -36.92
C ILE A 18 -33.68 -26.77 -35.50
N PRO A 19 -32.56 -26.27 -34.91
CA PRO A 19 -32.59 -25.57 -33.62
C PRO A 19 -33.47 -24.33 -33.65
N GLY A 20 -34.39 -24.19 -32.70
CA GLY A 20 -35.33 -23.08 -32.59
C GLY A 20 -36.78 -23.45 -32.90
N ASN A 21 -37.00 -24.49 -33.72
CA ASN A 21 -38.35 -24.91 -34.12
C ASN A 21 -39.11 -25.61 -32.99
N PHE A 22 -40.44 -25.46 -33.03
CA PHE A 22 -41.38 -26.22 -32.20
C PHE A 22 -41.83 -27.47 -32.94
N VAL A 23 -41.72 -28.62 -32.28
CA VAL A 23 -41.93 -29.93 -32.88
C VAL A 23 -42.74 -30.80 -31.93
N GLU A 24 -43.63 -31.61 -32.48
CA GLU A 24 -44.43 -32.58 -31.73
C GLU A 24 -43.81 -33.96 -31.87
N LEU A 25 -43.66 -34.67 -30.76
CA LEU A 25 -42.97 -35.95 -30.70
C LEU A 25 -43.52 -36.84 -29.58
N LYS A 26 -43.65 -38.14 -29.87
CA LYS A 26 -44.06 -39.17 -28.91
C LYS A 26 -42.84 -39.72 -28.19
N ILE A 27 -42.89 -39.83 -26.87
CA ILE A 27 -41.75 -40.32 -26.09
C ILE A 27 -41.70 -41.84 -26.18
N THR A 28 -40.64 -42.36 -26.79
CA THR A 28 -40.47 -43.80 -27.06
C THR A 28 -39.62 -44.50 -26.00
N ALA A 29 -38.78 -43.77 -25.27
CA ALA A 29 -37.98 -44.30 -24.15
C ALA A 29 -37.81 -43.24 -23.05
N VAL A 30 -37.46 -43.65 -21.82
CA VAL A 30 -37.15 -42.73 -20.71
C VAL A 30 -35.77 -43.04 -20.15
N GLY A 31 -34.86 -42.07 -20.22
CA GLY A 31 -33.52 -42.12 -19.66
C GLY A 31 -33.46 -41.69 -18.19
N ALA A 32 -32.26 -41.80 -17.59
CA ALA A 32 -32.03 -41.44 -16.19
C ALA A 32 -32.43 -39.98 -15.87
N ASN A 33 -33.04 -39.79 -14.69
CA ASN A 33 -33.63 -38.52 -14.22
C ASN A 33 -34.90 -38.05 -14.99
N ASN A 34 -35.78 -38.99 -15.40
CA ASN A 34 -37.05 -38.70 -16.06
C ASN A 34 -36.90 -37.85 -17.34
N VAL A 35 -35.88 -38.14 -18.14
CA VAL A 35 -35.69 -37.51 -19.45
C VAL A 35 -36.28 -38.42 -20.52
N GLY A 36 -37.38 -37.99 -21.15
CA GLY A 36 -37.96 -38.70 -22.27
C GLY A 36 -37.06 -38.60 -23.50
N ILE A 37 -37.00 -39.67 -24.28
CA ILE A 37 -36.22 -39.79 -25.51
C ILE A 37 -37.20 -40.17 -26.63
N ASN A 38 -37.08 -39.50 -27.77
CA ASN A 38 -37.68 -39.95 -29.03
C ASN A 38 -36.54 -40.20 -30.02
N GLU A 39 -36.41 -41.44 -30.48
CA GLU A 39 -35.30 -41.87 -31.35
C GLU A 39 -35.69 -41.92 -32.84
N PHE A 40 -36.98 -42.03 -33.16
CA PHE A 40 -37.45 -42.43 -34.49
C PHE A 40 -38.00 -41.30 -35.35
N SER A 41 -38.61 -40.26 -34.77
CA SER A 41 -39.43 -39.32 -35.56
C SER A 41 -38.65 -38.43 -36.54
N TYR A 42 -37.35 -38.22 -36.33
CA TYR A 42 -36.52 -37.32 -37.14
C TYR A 42 -35.10 -37.84 -37.39
N GLY A 43 -34.85 -39.14 -37.15
CA GLY A 43 -33.54 -39.80 -37.30
C GLY A 43 -32.43 -39.34 -36.34
N ILE A 44 -32.68 -38.32 -35.51
CA ILE A 44 -31.76 -37.81 -34.49
C ILE A 44 -32.46 -37.92 -33.14
N PRO A 45 -31.89 -38.62 -32.13
CA PRO A 45 -32.52 -38.76 -30.83
C PRO A 45 -32.71 -37.41 -30.15
N VAL A 46 -33.95 -37.11 -29.77
CA VAL A 46 -34.35 -35.86 -29.11
C VAL A 46 -34.56 -36.12 -27.62
N LEU A 47 -33.79 -35.43 -26.78
CA LEU A 47 -33.91 -35.48 -25.32
C LEU A 47 -34.91 -34.43 -24.83
N VAL A 48 -35.92 -34.87 -24.09
CA VAL A 48 -37.01 -34.06 -23.54
C VAL A 48 -37.03 -34.16 -22.01
N PRO A 49 -36.75 -33.08 -21.27
CA PRO A 49 -36.80 -33.12 -19.82
C PRO A 49 -38.23 -33.28 -19.29
N ASN A 50 -38.41 -34.13 -18.27
CA ASN A 50 -39.68 -34.44 -17.60
C ASN A 50 -40.74 -35.13 -18.47
N GLY A 51 -40.32 -35.78 -19.56
CA GLY A 51 -41.22 -36.54 -20.42
C GLY A 51 -41.37 -37.99 -19.95
N LYS A 52 -42.61 -38.51 -19.89
CA LYS A 52 -42.88 -39.91 -19.52
C LYS A 52 -43.03 -40.80 -20.76
N LEU A 53 -42.81 -42.09 -20.58
CA LEU A 53 -42.93 -43.08 -21.65
C LEU A 53 -44.36 -43.06 -22.21
N GLY A 54 -44.51 -42.96 -23.53
CA GLY A 54 -45.80 -42.97 -24.21
C GLY A 54 -46.45 -41.60 -24.40
N ASP A 55 -46.04 -40.56 -23.67
CA ASP A 55 -46.62 -39.22 -23.80
C ASP A 55 -46.32 -38.62 -25.18
N THR A 56 -47.32 -37.98 -25.80
CA THR A 56 -47.09 -37.10 -26.96
C THR A 56 -46.87 -35.68 -26.45
N VAL A 57 -45.74 -35.07 -26.82
CA VAL A 57 -45.30 -33.78 -26.27
C VAL A 57 -44.91 -32.80 -27.36
N ARG A 58 -45.29 -31.52 -27.18
CA ARG A 58 -44.80 -30.40 -27.98
C ARG A 58 -43.59 -29.78 -27.32
N VAL A 59 -42.47 -29.74 -28.05
CA VAL A 59 -41.17 -29.31 -27.53
C VAL A 59 -40.53 -28.27 -28.43
N LYS A 60 -39.67 -27.41 -27.85
CA LYS A 60 -38.83 -26.48 -28.61
C LYS A 60 -37.40 -27.00 -28.66
N ILE A 61 -36.83 -27.14 -29.85
CA ILE A 61 -35.45 -27.62 -30.00
C ILE A 61 -34.50 -26.49 -29.65
N LEU A 62 -33.57 -26.74 -28.71
CA LEU A 62 -32.61 -25.73 -28.29
C LEU A 62 -31.30 -25.86 -29.07
N LYS A 63 -30.78 -27.07 -29.19
CA LYS A 63 -29.47 -27.31 -29.82
C LYS A 63 -29.32 -28.75 -30.28
N ILE A 64 -28.63 -28.95 -31.40
CA ILE A 64 -28.16 -30.26 -31.87
C ILE A 64 -26.67 -30.36 -31.57
N LEU A 65 -26.25 -31.42 -30.90
CA LEU A 65 -24.86 -31.72 -30.56
C LEU A 65 -24.35 -32.83 -31.45
N SER A 66 -23.18 -32.63 -32.06
CA SER A 66 -22.43 -33.68 -32.77
C SER A 66 -21.22 -34.08 -31.95
N SER A 67 -21.05 -35.39 -31.71
CA SER A 67 -19.83 -35.92 -31.10
C SER A 67 -18.75 -36.08 -32.17
N ALA A 68 -17.56 -35.50 -31.96
CA ALA A 68 -16.44 -35.60 -32.90
C ALA A 68 -15.86 -37.03 -33.01
N VAL A 69 -16.18 -37.92 -32.05
CA VAL A 69 -15.58 -39.25 -31.93
C VAL A 69 -16.47 -40.37 -32.49
N THR A 70 -17.79 -40.15 -32.61
CA THR A 70 -18.75 -41.24 -32.93
C THR A 70 -19.75 -40.93 -34.05
N ALA A 71 -19.62 -39.77 -34.73
CA ALA A 71 -20.51 -39.26 -35.80
C ALA A 71 -22.02 -39.13 -35.47
N LYS A 72 -22.51 -39.69 -34.35
CA LYS A 72 -23.92 -39.63 -33.93
C LYS A 72 -24.29 -38.23 -33.42
N LYS A 73 -25.40 -37.69 -33.95
CA LYS A 73 -25.99 -36.40 -33.56
C LYS A 73 -27.08 -36.62 -32.52
N ILE A 74 -27.20 -35.74 -31.52
CA ILE A 74 -28.25 -35.78 -30.48
C ILE A 74 -28.84 -34.38 -30.33
N ALA A 75 -30.17 -34.25 -30.27
CA ALA A 75 -30.85 -32.99 -30.08
C ALA A 75 -31.32 -32.81 -28.62
N ILE A 76 -31.11 -31.61 -28.07
CA ILE A 76 -31.62 -31.22 -26.75
C ILE A 76 -32.80 -30.27 -26.95
N SER A 77 -33.93 -30.58 -26.30
CA SER A 77 -35.15 -29.80 -26.39
C SER A 77 -35.62 -29.30 -25.02
N LYS A 78 -36.56 -28.34 -25.04
CA LYS A 78 -37.31 -27.87 -23.87
C LYS A 78 -38.76 -28.28 -24.04
N LEU A 79 -39.32 -28.97 -23.05
CA LEU A 79 -40.74 -29.30 -22.99
C LEU A 79 -41.57 -28.00 -22.95
N VAL A 80 -42.54 -27.88 -23.85
CA VAL A 80 -43.46 -26.72 -23.93
C VAL A 80 -44.84 -27.12 -23.42
N LYS A 81 -45.41 -28.22 -23.94
CA LYS A 81 -46.73 -28.71 -23.55
C LYS A 81 -46.82 -30.24 -23.73
N VAL A 82 -47.49 -30.95 -22.83
CA VAL A 82 -47.87 -32.36 -23.02
C VAL A 82 -49.25 -32.39 -23.69
N LEU A 83 -49.40 -33.14 -24.78
CA LEU A 83 -50.61 -33.20 -25.59
C LEU A 83 -51.52 -34.36 -25.12
N ASN A 84 -51.03 -35.61 -25.15
CA ASN A 84 -51.73 -36.78 -24.58
C ASN A 84 -50.83 -37.53 -23.60
N SER A 85 -51.37 -37.92 -22.44
CA SER A 85 -50.68 -38.75 -21.44
C SER A 85 -51.38 -40.10 -21.27
N THR A 86 -50.64 -41.20 -21.40
CA THR A 86 -51.18 -42.55 -21.14
C THR A 86 -51.30 -42.78 -19.63
N ARG A 87 -52.54 -42.86 -19.10
CA ARG A 87 -52.81 -43.30 -17.73
C ARG A 87 -53.03 -44.80 -17.72
N ILE A 88 -52.10 -45.54 -17.11
CA ILE A 88 -52.31 -46.96 -16.80
C ILE A 88 -53.16 -47.03 -15.53
N LYS A 89 -54.36 -47.63 -15.63
CA LYS A 89 -55.22 -48.01 -14.49
C LYS A 89 -54.67 -49.34 -13.92
N GLN A 90 -54.61 -49.47 -12.60
CA GLN A 90 -54.39 -50.75 -11.91
C GLN A 90 -55.61 -51.05 -11.05
N GLU A 91 -56.12 -52.26 -11.20
CA GLU A 91 -57.29 -52.82 -10.51
C GLU A 91 -56.98 -53.16 -9.05
N ASN A 92 -57.99 -53.07 -8.19
CA ASN A 92 -57.91 -53.21 -6.74
C ASN A 92 -58.05 -54.68 -6.31
N ILE A 93 -57.01 -55.26 -5.68
CA ILE A 93 -57.11 -56.49 -4.89
C ILE A 93 -57.11 -56.09 -3.41
N LYS A 94 -58.14 -56.48 -2.64
CA LYS A 94 -58.26 -56.21 -1.19
C LYS A 94 -57.34 -57.13 -0.39
N LEU A 95 -56.22 -56.59 0.09
CA LEU A 95 -55.27 -57.30 0.97
C LEU A 95 -55.67 -57.18 2.47
N PRO A 96 -55.33 -58.17 3.32
CA PRO A 96 -55.65 -58.16 4.76
C PRO A 96 -54.92 -57.05 5.55
N ILE A 97 -55.39 -56.72 6.77
CA ILE A 97 -54.85 -55.64 7.62
C ILE A 97 -54.03 -56.24 8.77
N LEU A 98 -52.77 -55.83 8.93
CA LEU A 98 -51.88 -56.32 10.00
C LEU A 98 -52.25 -55.70 11.36
N THR A 99 -52.51 -56.52 12.37
CA THR A 99 -52.83 -56.12 13.76
C THR A 99 -51.67 -56.42 14.73
N THR A 100 -51.66 -55.76 15.90
CA THR A 100 -50.68 -55.99 16.96
C THR A 100 -50.93 -57.33 17.66
N GLY A 101 -49.88 -58.10 17.92
CA GLY A 101 -49.93 -59.45 18.51
C GLY A 101 -49.73 -60.59 17.51
N THR A 102 -49.58 -60.28 16.22
CA THR A 102 -49.35 -61.28 15.16
C THR A 102 -47.89 -61.75 15.14
N ASN A 103 -47.68 -63.08 15.04
CA ASN A 103 -46.36 -63.68 14.84
C ASN A 103 -46.08 -63.81 13.34
N LEU A 104 -44.89 -63.37 12.91
CA LEU A 104 -44.46 -63.40 11.52
C LEU A 104 -43.03 -63.92 11.41
N GLU A 105 -42.77 -64.77 10.42
CA GLU A 105 -41.43 -65.12 10.00
C GLU A 105 -40.95 -64.15 8.93
N ILE A 106 -39.83 -63.48 9.16
CA ILE A 106 -39.34 -62.44 8.26
C ILE A 106 -37.83 -62.52 8.03
N ILE A 107 -37.41 -62.05 6.87
CA ILE A 107 -36.00 -61.91 6.49
C ILE A 107 -35.62 -60.43 6.60
N ILE A 108 -34.48 -60.16 7.23
CA ILE A 108 -34.03 -58.77 7.40
C ILE A 108 -33.34 -58.28 6.14
N ASN A 109 -34.04 -57.45 5.36
CA ASN A 109 -33.56 -56.86 4.11
C ASN A 109 -32.47 -55.80 4.36
N LYS A 110 -32.56 -55.05 5.47
CA LYS A 110 -31.67 -53.92 5.71
C LYS A 110 -31.51 -53.55 7.17
N LEU A 111 -30.30 -53.21 7.59
CA LEU A 111 -30.02 -52.63 8.91
C LEU A 111 -30.17 -51.10 8.90
N GLY A 112 -30.81 -50.56 9.95
CA GLY A 112 -30.86 -49.13 10.24
C GLY A 112 -30.06 -48.73 11.49
N PRO A 113 -30.27 -47.50 11.98
CA PRO A 113 -29.48 -46.97 13.10
C PRO A 113 -29.73 -47.77 14.40
N ASN A 114 -28.66 -47.98 15.18
CA ASN A 114 -28.65 -48.77 16.43
C ASN A 114 -28.99 -50.26 16.24
N SER A 115 -28.51 -50.88 15.16
CA SER A 115 -28.68 -52.31 14.87
C SER A 115 -30.15 -52.77 14.77
N THR A 116 -31.04 -51.88 14.33
CA THR A 116 -32.44 -52.22 14.05
C THR A 116 -32.55 -52.86 12.67
N GLY A 117 -33.25 -53.99 12.57
CA GLY A 117 -33.53 -54.66 11.31
C GLY A 117 -34.78 -54.11 10.63
N PHE A 118 -34.75 -53.95 9.33
CA PHE A 118 -35.89 -53.61 8.49
C PHE A 118 -36.15 -54.79 7.56
N ALA A 119 -37.38 -55.30 7.60
CA ALA A 119 -37.92 -56.26 6.63
C ALA A 119 -38.97 -55.53 5.78
N ASP A 120 -38.94 -55.73 4.47
CA ASP A 120 -40.01 -55.23 3.60
C ASP A 120 -41.10 -56.30 3.49
N LEU A 121 -42.37 -55.88 3.55
CA LEU A 121 -43.55 -56.74 3.39
C LEU A 121 -44.28 -56.31 2.11
N PRO A 122 -43.82 -56.75 0.93
CA PRO A 122 -44.42 -56.34 -0.33
C PRO A 122 -45.79 -57.02 -0.52
N ASN A 123 -46.86 -56.21 -0.56
CA ASN A 123 -48.22 -56.58 -0.99
C ASN A 123 -48.89 -57.77 -0.25
N ILE A 124 -48.53 -58.05 1.00
CA ILE A 124 -49.22 -59.06 1.83
C ILE A 124 -50.28 -58.42 2.72
N TYR A 125 -50.05 -57.19 3.20
CA TYR A 125 -50.97 -56.45 4.06
C TYR A 125 -51.23 -55.04 3.52
N ASN A 126 -52.45 -54.53 3.66
CA ASN A 126 -52.89 -53.25 3.10
C ASN A 126 -52.40 -52.03 3.91
N ASN A 127 -52.12 -52.20 5.20
CA ASN A 127 -51.82 -51.09 6.11
C ASN A 127 -50.32 -50.86 6.38
N VAL A 128 -49.47 -51.86 6.11
CA VAL A 128 -48.06 -51.89 6.51
C VAL A 128 -47.21 -52.51 5.41
N ASN A 129 -46.21 -51.76 4.92
CA ASN A 129 -45.31 -52.23 3.86
C ASN A 129 -43.91 -52.55 4.39
N LYS A 130 -43.61 -52.20 5.66
CA LYS A 130 -42.29 -52.37 6.29
C LYS A 130 -42.39 -52.74 7.75
N LEU A 131 -41.54 -53.66 8.19
CA LEU A 131 -41.46 -54.11 9.57
C LEU A 131 -40.08 -53.76 10.16
N ILE A 132 -40.08 -53.19 11.37
CA ILE A 132 -38.88 -52.76 12.10
C ILE A 132 -38.69 -53.64 13.32
N VAL A 133 -37.58 -54.39 13.35
CA VAL A 133 -37.21 -55.32 14.42
C VAL A 133 -36.06 -54.76 15.24
N LYS A 134 -36.16 -54.83 16.56
CA LYS A 134 -35.10 -54.36 17.47
C LYS A 134 -34.53 -55.54 18.28
N LYS A 135 -33.35 -56.03 17.89
CA LYS A 135 -32.55 -57.05 18.60
C LYS A 135 -31.05 -56.67 18.52
N PRO A 136 -30.26 -56.90 19.57
CA PRO A 136 -28.80 -56.71 19.52
C PRO A 136 -28.16 -57.68 18.50
N ASN A 137 -27.21 -57.18 17.69
CA ASN A 137 -26.42 -57.97 16.71
C ASN A 137 -27.19 -58.66 15.55
N ILE A 138 -28.25 -58.04 15.04
CA ILE A 138 -28.94 -58.47 13.82
C ILE A 138 -28.02 -58.44 12.58
N LYS A 139 -28.07 -59.46 11.73
CA LYS A 139 -27.43 -59.49 10.38
C LYS A 139 -28.47 -59.31 9.26
N VAL A 140 -28.03 -58.77 8.11
CA VAL A 140 -28.88 -58.66 6.90
C VAL A 140 -28.94 -60.04 6.24
N GLY A 141 -30.16 -60.53 5.96
CA GLY A 141 -30.43 -61.88 5.44
C GLY A 141 -30.77 -62.93 6.49
N GLU A 142 -30.74 -62.59 7.78
CA GLU A 142 -31.13 -63.48 8.89
C GLU A 142 -32.66 -63.67 8.89
N LYS A 143 -33.13 -64.93 8.94
CA LYS A 143 -34.55 -65.30 9.12
C LYS A 143 -34.88 -65.27 10.61
N LEU A 144 -35.95 -64.58 11.00
CA LEU A 144 -36.35 -64.43 12.40
C LEU A 144 -37.86 -64.54 12.55
N ASN A 145 -38.29 -65.24 13.60
CA ASN A 145 -39.67 -65.22 14.08
C ASN A 145 -39.88 -64.04 15.02
N VAL A 146 -40.81 -63.14 14.65
CA VAL A 146 -41.04 -61.89 15.35
C VAL A 146 -42.52 -61.68 15.66
N LEU A 147 -42.80 -61.11 16.84
CA LEU A 147 -44.12 -60.71 17.30
C LEU A 147 -44.32 -59.20 17.05
N VAL A 148 -45.38 -58.83 16.32
CA VAL A 148 -45.72 -57.42 16.02
C VAL A 148 -46.27 -56.74 17.27
N THR A 149 -45.53 -55.76 17.80
CA THR A 149 -45.90 -55.05 19.04
C THR A 149 -46.69 -53.78 18.78
N ARG A 150 -46.41 -53.08 17.67
CA ARG A 150 -47.06 -51.79 17.36
C ARG A 150 -47.17 -51.54 15.87
N VAL A 151 -48.37 -51.25 15.40
CA VAL A 151 -48.65 -50.89 14.00
C VAL A 151 -48.84 -49.37 13.85
N LYS A 152 -48.28 -48.77 12.79
CA LYS A 152 -48.42 -47.37 12.40
C LYS A 152 -48.71 -47.26 10.90
N LYS A 153 -49.10 -46.06 10.43
CA LYS A 153 -49.35 -45.80 9.01
C LYS A 153 -48.11 -46.14 8.16
N GLU A 154 -48.22 -47.17 7.31
CA GLU A 154 -47.22 -47.72 6.38
C GLU A 154 -46.07 -48.57 6.99
N TYR A 155 -45.93 -48.70 8.32
CA TYR A 155 -44.90 -49.53 8.95
C TYR A 155 -45.28 -50.05 10.35
N ALA A 156 -44.70 -51.18 10.77
CA ALA A 156 -44.92 -51.77 12.10
C ALA A 156 -43.60 -52.10 12.83
N PHE A 157 -43.67 -52.25 14.16
CA PHE A 157 -42.56 -52.66 15.02
C PHE A 157 -42.79 -54.07 15.54
N ALA A 158 -41.74 -54.90 15.58
CA ALA A 158 -41.77 -56.23 16.16
C ALA A 158 -40.54 -56.55 17.03
N VAL A 159 -40.70 -57.55 17.88
CA VAL A 159 -39.67 -58.10 18.78
C VAL A 159 -39.51 -59.59 18.50
N VAL A 160 -38.30 -60.13 18.63
CA VAL A 160 -37.99 -61.53 18.32
C VAL A 160 -38.52 -62.45 19.41
N ASN A 161 -39.22 -63.53 19.05
CA ASN A 161 -39.63 -64.58 19.99
C ASN A 161 -38.43 -65.49 20.29
N SER A 162 -38.08 -65.64 21.57
CA SER A 162 -36.94 -66.43 22.04
C SER A 162 -37.40 -67.71 22.76
N LEU A 163 -38.03 -68.63 22.03
CA LEU A 163 -38.34 -69.98 22.49
C LEU A 163 -38.00 -70.97 21.36
N THR A 164 -37.36 -72.10 21.72
CA THR A 164 -36.75 -73.21 20.91
C THR A 164 -35.27 -72.97 20.49
N GLN A 165 -34.20 -73.48 21.15
CA GLN A 165 -33.64 -74.87 21.33
C GLN A 165 -33.27 -75.55 19.99
N THR A 166 -32.18 -76.31 19.74
CA THR A 166 -31.05 -76.97 20.44
C THR A 166 -30.15 -77.66 19.36
N GLY A 167 -28.93 -78.13 19.70
CA GLY A 167 -28.14 -79.16 18.96
C GLY A 167 -27.06 -78.64 17.99
N SER A 168 -25.75 -78.81 18.31
CA SER A 168 -24.84 -79.94 17.95
C SER A 168 -24.19 -79.76 16.56
N THR A 169 -22.93 -80.04 16.23
CA THR A 169 -21.65 -80.45 16.87
C THR A 169 -20.60 -80.43 15.74
N LEU A 170 -19.36 -80.05 16.05
CA LEU A 170 -18.06 -80.52 15.50
C LEU A 170 -17.71 -80.50 13.97
N SER A 171 -16.44 -80.17 13.77
CA SER A 171 -15.53 -80.10 12.59
C SER A 171 -15.28 -81.45 11.85
N PRO A 172 -14.36 -81.61 10.85
CA PRO A 172 -13.37 -80.71 10.22
C PRO A 172 -13.21 -80.80 8.66
N ASN A 173 -12.33 -79.93 8.13
CA ASN A 173 -11.59 -79.90 6.85
C ASN A 173 -11.68 -81.06 5.83
N ILE A 174 -11.64 -80.73 4.51
CA ILE A 174 -10.56 -81.06 3.54
C ILE A 174 -10.94 -80.71 2.07
N VAL A 175 -10.10 -79.84 1.44
CA VAL A 175 -9.49 -79.95 0.08
C VAL A 175 -10.32 -79.72 -1.22
N THR A 176 -9.98 -78.58 -1.84
CA THR A 176 -9.61 -78.30 -3.27
C THR A 176 -10.59 -78.19 -4.45
N ILE A 177 -10.36 -77.09 -5.21
CA ILE A 177 -10.31 -76.96 -6.71
C ILE A 177 -11.71 -77.02 -7.41
N ASP A 178 -12.17 -76.13 -8.29
CA ASP A 178 -11.49 -75.25 -9.23
C ASP A 178 -12.35 -74.07 -9.76
N SER A 179 -11.63 -73.11 -10.35
CA SER A 179 -11.95 -72.25 -11.50
C SER A 179 -13.19 -71.32 -11.56
N LYS A 180 -12.87 -70.02 -11.53
CA LYS A 180 -13.35 -68.92 -12.41
C LYS A 180 -14.86 -68.68 -12.55
N GLU A 181 -15.35 -67.65 -11.84
CA GLU A 181 -16.17 -66.62 -12.48
C GLU A 181 -16.18 -65.27 -11.72
N ALA A 182 -16.47 -64.21 -12.47
CA ALA A 182 -16.00 -62.86 -12.24
C ALA A 182 -16.81 -62.03 -11.22
N THR A 183 -16.06 -61.40 -10.31
CA THR A 183 -16.20 -60.03 -9.77
C THR A 183 -17.57 -59.31 -9.86
N LYS A 184 -18.28 -59.24 -8.73
CA LYS A 184 -19.15 -58.08 -8.36
C LYS A 184 -18.82 -57.60 -6.95
N GLN A 185 -18.00 -56.55 -6.86
CA GLN A 185 -17.57 -55.93 -5.60
C GLN A 185 -18.71 -55.21 -4.86
N LEU A 186 -18.88 -55.61 -3.60
CA LEU A 186 -19.53 -54.86 -2.52
C LEU A 186 -19.02 -53.41 -2.42
N ALA A 187 -19.93 -52.43 -2.38
CA ALA A 187 -19.61 -51.03 -2.13
C ALA A 187 -19.37 -50.75 -0.62
N LEU A 188 -18.15 -51.01 -0.14
CA LEU A 188 -17.67 -50.53 1.17
C LEU A 188 -17.65 -48.98 1.22
N LYS A 189 -18.24 -48.39 2.27
CA LYS A 189 -18.09 -46.95 2.58
C LYS A 189 -16.66 -46.69 3.05
N GLY A 190 -15.84 -46.06 2.21
CA GLY A 190 -14.45 -45.73 2.54
C GLY A 190 -14.27 -44.75 3.72
N PRO A 191 -13.04 -44.66 4.28
CA PRO A 191 -12.68 -43.87 5.46
C PRO A 191 -12.85 -42.34 5.29
N LYS A 192 -13.14 -41.65 6.41
CA LYS A 192 -13.38 -40.19 6.47
C LYS A 192 -12.15 -39.46 7.01
N TYR A 193 -11.79 -38.37 6.35
CA TYR A 193 -10.59 -37.60 6.66
C TYR A 193 -10.83 -36.11 6.68
N THR A 194 -10.05 -35.40 7.49
CA THR A 194 -10.06 -33.93 7.51
C THR A 194 -8.86 -33.39 6.75
N VAL A 195 -9.12 -32.67 5.66
CA VAL A 195 -8.08 -32.12 4.79
C VAL A 195 -8.29 -30.62 4.60
N VAL A 196 -7.20 -29.87 4.49
CA VAL A 196 -7.24 -28.46 4.11
C VAL A 196 -7.01 -28.38 2.60
N LEU A 197 -7.99 -27.84 1.86
CA LEU A 197 -7.85 -27.70 0.41
C LEU A 197 -6.69 -26.72 0.08
N PRO A 198 -5.66 -27.09 -0.70
CA PRO A 198 -4.55 -26.20 -0.97
C PRO A 198 -5.00 -24.96 -1.74
N LYS A 199 -4.45 -23.80 -1.36
CA LYS A 199 -4.82 -22.50 -1.98
C LYS A 199 -4.50 -22.42 -3.48
N LYS A 200 -3.57 -23.25 -3.97
CA LYS A 200 -3.10 -23.30 -5.36
C LYS A 200 -3.52 -24.57 -6.11
N ALA A 201 -4.44 -25.38 -5.57
CA ALA A 201 -4.83 -26.64 -6.21
C ALA A 201 -5.47 -26.38 -7.59
N LYS A 202 -5.07 -27.18 -8.58
CA LYS A 202 -5.64 -27.14 -9.94
C LYS A 202 -6.99 -27.85 -9.93
N ARG A 203 -7.88 -27.46 -10.85
CA ARG A 203 -9.21 -28.07 -11.01
C ARG A 203 -9.25 -28.79 -12.34
N TYR A 204 -9.45 -30.10 -12.30
CA TYR A 204 -9.60 -30.93 -13.49
C TYR A 204 -11.03 -31.45 -13.53
N LEU A 205 -11.74 -31.11 -14.61
CA LEU A 205 -13.17 -31.39 -14.77
C LEU A 205 -13.98 -30.93 -13.53
N LYS A 206 -14.68 -31.87 -12.88
CA LYS A 206 -15.50 -31.62 -11.69
C LYS A 206 -14.72 -31.81 -10.38
N HIS A 207 -13.42 -32.06 -10.39
CA HIS A 207 -12.63 -32.37 -9.18
C HIS A 207 -11.51 -31.35 -8.92
N ILE A 208 -11.21 -31.10 -7.65
CA ILE A 208 -10.05 -30.34 -7.18
C ILE A 208 -8.92 -31.35 -6.95
N VAL A 209 -7.77 -31.13 -7.57
CA VAL A 209 -6.67 -32.12 -7.58
C VAL A 209 -5.43 -31.55 -6.93
N PHE A 210 -4.85 -32.30 -6.00
CA PHE A 210 -3.59 -31.95 -5.37
C PHE A 210 -2.87 -33.17 -4.79
N LYS A 211 -1.54 -33.10 -4.75
CA LYS A 211 -0.67 -34.10 -4.10
C LYS A 211 -0.68 -33.89 -2.58
N VAL A 212 -0.71 -34.99 -1.83
CA VAL A 212 -0.65 -34.97 -0.36
C VAL A 212 0.81 -35.06 0.07
N VAL A 213 1.35 -33.97 0.64
CA VAL A 213 2.80 -33.82 0.93
C VAL A 213 3.16 -34.19 2.38
N ASN A 214 2.19 -34.46 3.27
CA ASN A 214 2.45 -34.85 4.67
C ASN A 214 1.51 -35.98 5.13
N PRO A 215 2.00 -37.06 5.78
CA PRO A 215 1.25 -38.28 6.05
C PRO A 215 0.49 -38.27 7.40
N ILE A 216 -0.01 -37.11 7.87
CA ILE A 216 -0.80 -37.08 9.11
C ILE A 216 -2.29 -36.93 8.78
N LEU A 217 -2.90 -38.06 8.43
CA LEU A 217 -4.35 -38.25 8.44
C LEU A 217 -4.79 -38.59 9.88
N GLN A 218 -4.88 -37.56 10.75
CA GLN A 218 -5.33 -37.74 12.13
C GLN A 218 -6.71 -38.43 12.19
N LYS A 219 -6.77 -39.63 12.79
CA LYS A 219 -7.99 -40.19 13.38
C LYS A 219 -8.54 -39.18 14.40
N ALA A 220 -9.86 -39.07 14.48
CA ALA A 220 -10.52 -38.24 15.48
C ALA A 220 -10.19 -38.80 16.87
N THR A 221 -9.43 -38.05 17.67
CA THR A 221 -9.29 -38.32 19.10
C THR A 221 -10.64 -38.06 19.77
N VAL A 222 -11.21 -39.11 20.34
CA VAL A 222 -12.26 -39.04 21.35
C VAL A 222 -11.58 -38.76 22.69
N ASN A 223 -12.22 -37.98 23.53
CA ASN A 223 -11.73 -37.54 24.84
C ASN A 223 -11.21 -38.73 25.68
N GLY A 224 -10.16 -38.45 26.46
CA GLY A 224 -9.30 -39.45 27.10
C GLY A 224 -10.00 -40.53 27.91
N PHE A 225 -9.55 -41.76 27.65
CA PHE A 225 -9.25 -42.82 28.62
C PHE A 225 -8.19 -43.69 27.91
N ALA A 226 -7.11 -43.99 28.62
CA ALA A 226 -6.08 -44.92 28.15
C ALA A 226 -6.63 -46.34 28.30
N SER A 227 -6.56 -47.14 27.23
CA SER A 227 -6.69 -48.59 27.31
C SER A 227 -5.59 -49.20 26.45
N HIS A 228 -4.68 -49.91 27.12
CA HIS A 228 -3.67 -50.74 26.50
C HIS A 228 -4.32 -51.84 25.66
N ASN A 229 -3.57 -52.30 24.65
CA ASN A 229 -3.85 -53.43 23.77
C ASN A 229 -4.86 -53.16 22.64
N THR A 230 -4.34 -52.80 21.46
CA THR A 230 -4.68 -53.48 20.20
C THR A 230 -3.58 -53.23 19.18
N THR A 231 -3.19 -54.32 18.55
CA THR A 231 -2.07 -54.54 17.63
C THR A 231 -1.97 -53.56 16.46
N ASN A 232 -0.72 -53.33 16.06
CA ASN A 232 -0.26 -52.47 14.98
C ASN A 232 -0.95 -52.77 13.64
N PHE A 233 -1.60 -51.76 13.06
CA PHE A 233 -1.73 -51.61 11.61
C PHE A 233 -1.58 -50.11 11.27
N GLU A 234 -0.33 -49.66 11.24
CA GLU A 234 0.07 -48.40 10.63
C GLU A 234 0.12 -48.58 9.11
N THR A 235 -0.96 -48.26 8.39
CA THR A 235 -0.83 -48.01 6.95
C THR A 235 -0.31 -46.59 6.75
N THR A 236 1.01 -46.45 6.68
CA THR A 236 1.70 -45.22 6.25
C THR A 236 1.35 -44.94 4.80
N VAL A 237 0.64 -43.83 4.54
CA VAL A 237 0.37 -43.39 3.15
C VAL A 237 1.64 -42.71 2.64
N GLN A 238 2.39 -43.40 1.76
CA GLN A 238 3.61 -42.89 1.12
C GLN A 238 3.37 -41.58 0.34
N SER A 239 4.44 -40.77 0.20
CA SER A 239 4.51 -39.40 -0.33
C SER A 239 4.02 -39.19 -1.77
N ASP A 240 3.60 -40.24 -2.48
CA ASP A 240 3.15 -40.23 -3.87
C ASP A 240 1.65 -40.49 -4.03
N THR A 241 0.84 -39.77 -3.24
CA THR A 241 -0.63 -39.88 -3.30
C THR A 241 -1.28 -38.61 -3.88
N ILE A 242 -2.07 -38.76 -4.95
CA ILE A 242 -2.81 -37.69 -5.63
C ILE A 242 -4.30 -37.80 -5.29
N LEU A 243 -4.87 -36.72 -4.76
CA LEU A 243 -6.27 -36.69 -4.30
C LEU A 243 -7.16 -35.84 -5.23
N PHE A 244 -8.23 -36.45 -5.73
CA PHE A 244 -9.30 -35.85 -6.53
C PHE A 244 -10.54 -35.62 -5.66
N VAL A 245 -10.76 -34.38 -5.22
CA VAL A 245 -11.89 -34.03 -4.35
C VAL A 245 -13.03 -33.40 -5.14
N LYS A 246 -14.22 -34.01 -5.13
CA LYS A 246 -15.43 -33.42 -5.72
C LYS A 246 -15.90 -32.24 -4.85
N PRO A 247 -15.92 -31.00 -5.36
CA PRO A 247 -16.36 -29.84 -4.60
C PRO A 247 -17.87 -29.90 -4.41
N SER A 248 -18.30 -30.02 -3.17
CA SER A 248 -19.70 -29.96 -2.74
C SER A 248 -19.83 -29.00 -1.55
N LEU A 249 -21.08 -28.65 -1.17
CA LEU A 249 -21.41 -27.79 -0.03
C LEU A 249 -20.89 -26.34 -0.09
N GLY A 250 -20.28 -25.92 -1.20
CA GLY A 250 -19.75 -24.56 -1.39
C GLY A 250 -18.31 -24.36 -0.88
N ALA A 251 -17.53 -25.43 -0.74
CA ALA A 251 -16.13 -25.40 -0.32
C ALA A 251 -15.26 -24.51 -1.22
N LYS A 252 -14.36 -23.71 -0.63
CA LYS A 252 -13.36 -22.91 -1.34
C LYS A 252 -11.95 -23.41 -1.06
N LEU A 253 -11.03 -23.10 -1.99
CA LEU A 253 -9.61 -23.36 -1.79
C LEU A 253 -9.11 -22.65 -0.52
N GLY A 254 -8.47 -23.40 0.38
CA GLY A 254 -8.05 -22.95 1.71
C GLY A 254 -9.00 -23.32 2.86
N ASP A 255 -10.20 -23.83 2.58
CA ASP A 255 -11.13 -24.27 3.63
C ASP A 255 -10.71 -25.64 4.22
N LYS A 256 -10.89 -25.81 5.53
CA LYS A 256 -10.78 -27.11 6.20
C LYS A 256 -12.08 -27.89 6.02
N VAL A 257 -11.99 -29.05 5.38
CA VAL A 257 -13.14 -29.84 4.95
C VAL A 257 -13.00 -31.29 5.43
N GLN A 258 -14.12 -31.92 5.75
CA GLN A 258 -14.16 -33.36 5.99
C GLN A 258 -14.55 -34.06 4.68
N ILE A 259 -13.65 -34.89 4.18
CA ILE A 259 -13.80 -35.66 2.94
C ILE A 259 -13.98 -37.14 3.26
N GLN A 260 -14.62 -37.88 2.36
CA GLN A 260 -14.70 -39.33 2.41
C GLN A 260 -14.17 -39.90 1.10
N ILE A 261 -13.24 -40.86 1.20
CA ILE A 261 -12.71 -41.56 0.04
C ILE A 261 -13.82 -42.44 -0.53
N THR A 262 -14.01 -42.31 -1.84
CA THR A 262 -15.02 -43.04 -2.61
C THR A 262 -14.41 -44.08 -3.53
N LYS A 263 -13.20 -43.83 -4.06
CA LYS A 263 -12.46 -44.78 -4.90
C LYS A 263 -10.96 -44.63 -4.64
N PHE A 264 -10.22 -45.73 -4.72
CA PHE A 264 -8.76 -45.78 -4.63
C PHE A 264 -8.26 -46.57 -5.85
N PHE A 265 -7.21 -46.07 -6.48
CA PHE A 265 -6.54 -46.69 -7.62
C PHE A 265 -5.04 -46.64 -7.37
N LYS A 266 -4.35 -47.74 -7.66
CA LYS A 266 -2.89 -47.82 -7.65
C LYS A 266 -2.45 -47.96 -9.10
N ILE A 267 -1.61 -47.06 -9.58
CA ILE A 267 -1.07 -47.10 -10.95
C ILE A 267 0.38 -47.59 -10.85
N GLN A 268 0.66 -48.70 -11.54
CA GLN A 268 2.00 -49.24 -11.75
C GLN A 268 2.20 -49.29 -13.26
N ASP A 269 3.19 -48.58 -13.79
CA ASP A 269 3.57 -48.71 -15.20
C ASP A 269 4.37 -50.00 -15.38
N CYS A 270 4.01 -50.82 -16.37
CA CYS A 270 4.64 -52.12 -16.63
C CYS A 270 5.96 -52.02 -17.38
N ASN A 271 6.32 -50.85 -17.94
CA ASN A 271 7.59 -50.64 -18.63
C ASN A 271 8.26 -49.37 -18.07
N VAL A 272 9.52 -49.54 -17.64
CA VAL A 272 10.43 -48.53 -17.06
C VAL A 272 10.25 -48.26 -15.56
N HIS A 273 11.33 -48.49 -14.81
CA HIS A 273 11.43 -48.32 -13.36
C HIS A 273 11.00 -46.91 -12.86
N SER A 274 10.27 -46.92 -11.71
CA SER A 274 10.34 -45.92 -10.61
C SER A 274 9.21 -44.90 -10.32
N LEU A 275 7.96 -45.05 -10.79
CA LEU A 275 6.87 -44.18 -10.30
C LEU A 275 5.58 -44.94 -9.94
N LYS A 276 5.35 -45.19 -8.64
CA LYS A 276 4.10 -45.76 -8.10
C LYS A 276 3.23 -44.63 -7.53
N TYR A 277 2.19 -44.21 -8.25
CA TYR A 277 1.23 -43.20 -7.74
C TYR A 277 -0.06 -43.85 -7.21
N ASN A 278 -0.46 -43.42 -6.01
CA ASN A 278 -1.76 -43.74 -5.43
C ASN A 278 -2.77 -42.64 -5.76
N VAL A 279 -3.81 -42.95 -6.53
CA VAL A 279 -4.87 -42.00 -6.91
C VAL A 279 -6.12 -42.23 -6.09
N LEU A 280 -6.56 -41.20 -5.38
CA LEU A 280 -7.73 -41.24 -4.50
C LEU A 280 -8.83 -40.29 -5.00
N ILE A 281 -10.06 -40.77 -5.10
CA ILE A 281 -11.24 -39.94 -5.38
C ILE A 281 -12.06 -39.79 -4.11
N ALA A 282 -12.36 -38.55 -3.70
CA ALA A 282 -13.09 -38.27 -2.47
C ALA A 282 -14.23 -37.24 -2.67
N LYS A 283 -15.26 -37.32 -1.82
CA LYS A 283 -16.37 -36.34 -1.77
C LYS A 283 -16.34 -35.52 -0.48
N ILE A 284 -16.69 -34.23 -0.53
CA ILE A 284 -16.80 -33.39 0.67
C ILE A 284 -18.13 -33.66 1.39
N ILE A 285 -18.06 -33.97 2.68
CA ILE A 285 -19.23 -34.23 3.54
C ILE A 285 -19.58 -33.01 4.40
N LYS A 286 -18.58 -32.26 4.88
CA LYS A 286 -18.81 -31.17 5.84
C LYS A 286 -17.80 -30.03 5.67
N LEU A 287 -18.31 -28.80 5.62
CA LEU A 287 -17.49 -27.59 5.69
C LEU A 287 -17.24 -27.21 7.15
N ASN A 288 -15.96 -26.98 7.50
CA ASN A 288 -15.49 -26.41 8.75
C ASN A 288 -16.23 -26.91 10.01
N PRO A 289 -15.92 -28.14 10.49
CA PRO A 289 -16.63 -28.75 11.60
C PRO A 289 -16.23 -28.10 12.94
N ILE A 290 -16.68 -26.88 13.20
CA ILE A 290 -16.74 -26.36 14.56
C ILE A 290 -17.73 -27.29 15.31
N SER A 291 -17.27 -27.86 16.42
CA SER A 291 -18.08 -28.78 17.21
C SER A 291 -19.37 -28.09 17.70
N ILE A 292 -20.42 -28.86 17.93
CA ILE A 292 -21.68 -28.33 18.50
C ILE A 292 -21.39 -27.64 19.85
N THR A 293 -20.45 -28.19 20.63
CA THR A 293 -19.96 -27.61 21.88
C THR A 293 -19.30 -26.25 21.68
N GLN A 294 -18.42 -26.09 20.68
CA GLN A 294 -17.80 -24.81 20.34
C GLN A 294 -18.82 -23.78 19.80
N LYS A 295 -19.84 -24.22 19.04
CA LYS A 295 -20.94 -23.31 18.63
C LYS A 295 -21.76 -22.84 19.83
N LYS A 296 -22.09 -23.75 20.75
CA LYS A 296 -22.79 -23.43 22.01
C LYS A 296 -21.93 -22.53 22.90
N SER A 297 -20.61 -22.74 22.99
CA SER A 297 -19.71 -21.90 23.78
C SER A 297 -19.58 -20.49 23.18
N LEU A 298 -19.46 -20.36 21.85
CA LEU A 298 -19.46 -19.06 21.17
C LEU A 298 -20.80 -18.32 21.37
N VAL A 299 -21.91 -19.06 21.32
CA VAL A 299 -23.25 -18.53 21.60
C VAL A 299 -23.33 -17.99 23.02
N ARG A 300 -22.88 -18.78 24.00
CA ARG A 300 -22.86 -18.40 25.42
C ARG A 300 -21.93 -17.22 25.67
N ALA A 301 -20.75 -17.20 25.08
CA ALA A 301 -19.81 -16.09 25.19
C ALA A 301 -20.40 -14.77 24.66
N ASN A 302 -21.10 -14.82 23.52
CA ASN A 302 -21.78 -13.65 22.97
C ASN A 302 -22.93 -13.18 23.88
N LEU A 303 -23.74 -14.12 24.40
CA LEU A 303 -24.81 -13.78 25.35
C LEU A 303 -24.28 -13.21 26.67
N ARG A 304 -23.19 -13.76 27.21
CA ARG A 304 -22.49 -13.20 28.38
C ARG A 304 -22.01 -11.78 28.13
N GLN A 305 -21.51 -11.50 26.93
CA GLN A 305 -21.12 -10.14 26.55
C GLN A 305 -22.32 -9.19 26.43
N MET A 306 -23.44 -9.66 25.86
CA MET A 306 -24.70 -8.92 25.77
C MET A 306 -25.26 -8.59 27.17
N LEU A 307 -25.23 -9.55 28.10
CA LEU A 307 -25.61 -9.36 29.50
C LEU A 307 -24.71 -8.33 30.19
N ARG A 308 -23.38 -8.49 30.11
CA ARG A 308 -22.39 -7.54 30.68
C ARG A 308 -22.54 -6.11 30.14
N SER A 309 -23.04 -5.95 28.92
CA SER A 309 -23.28 -4.63 28.33
C SER A 309 -24.55 -3.93 28.83
N GLY A 310 -25.38 -4.61 29.65
CA GLY A 310 -26.64 -4.07 30.17
C GLY A 310 -27.81 -4.11 29.17
N MET A 311 -27.68 -4.84 28.05
CA MET A 311 -28.65 -4.79 26.95
C MET A 311 -30.01 -5.43 27.26
N HIS A 312 -30.12 -6.17 28.36
CA HIS A 312 -31.33 -6.90 28.77
C HIS A 312 -32.29 -6.05 29.59
N TYR A 313 -31.85 -4.95 30.17
CA TYR A 313 -32.75 -4.04 30.87
C TYR A 313 -33.57 -3.25 29.87
N GLY A 314 -34.87 -3.15 30.06
CA GLY A 314 -35.72 -2.21 29.35
C GLY A 314 -36.10 -1.01 30.22
N GLU A 315 -36.96 -0.17 29.68
CA GLU A 315 -37.62 0.94 30.38
C GLU A 315 -38.60 0.43 31.47
N LYS A 316 -39.08 1.36 32.32
CA LYS A 316 -40.16 1.12 33.28
C LYS A 316 -41.35 0.40 32.62
N ALA A 317 -41.90 -0.60 33.31
CA ALA A 317 -42.97 -1.45 32.78
C ALA A 317 -44.21 -0.65 32.33
N ILE A 318 -44.53 0.43 33.05
CA ILE A 318 -45.65 1.36 32.76
C ILE A 318 -45.49 2.05 31.40
N LYS A 319 -44.25 2.34 30.98
CA LYS A 319 -43.96 3.02 29.70
C LYS A 319 -43.83 2.04 28.53
N CYS A 320 -44.08 0.76 28.74
CA CYS A 320 -43.88 -0.26 27.71
C CYS A 320 -44.88 -0.13 26.57
N ASN A 321 -44.39 -0.15 25.34
CA ASN A 321 -45.23 -0.22 24.16
C ASN A 321 -45.77 -1.66 23.99
N ALA A 322 -47.08 -1.80 23.74
CA ALA A 322 -47.72 -3.11 23.57
C ALA A 322 -47.06 -3.97 22.48
N ARG A 323 -46.58 -3.37 21.39
CA ARG A 323 -45.89 -4.09 20.30
C ARG A 323 -44.54 -4.68 20.71
N MET A 324 -43.99 -4.27 21.86
CA MET A 324 -42.78 -4.85 22.44
C MET A 324 -43.04 -6.07 23.33
N LYS A 325 -44.30 -6.45 23.62
CA LYS A 325 -44.67 -7.65 24.42
C LYS A 325 -43.95 -8.91 23.95
N ASN A 326 -43.83 -9.10 22.63
CA ASN A 326 -43.15 -10.24 22.01
C ASN A 326 -41.62 -10.24 22.15
N TYR A 327 -41.00 -9.15 22.58
CA TYR A 327 -39.55 -9.02 22.72
C TYR A 327 -39.11 -8.95 24.18
N VAL A 328 -40.05 -8.89 25.12
CA VAL A 328 -39.82 -8.98 26.56
C VAL A 328 -39.87 -10.46 27.00
N TRP A 329 -39.12 -10.82 28.02
CA TRP A 329 -39.24 -12.13 28.67
C TRP A 329 -40.58 -12.23 29.37
N THR A 330 -41.27 -13.36 29.25
CA THR A 330 -42.50 -13.63 30.00
C THR A 330 -42.23 -14.69 31.05
N ARG A 331 -42.90 -14.61 32.21
CA ARG A 331 -42.86 -15.68 33.21
C ARG A 331 -43.67 -16.85 32.67
N LYS A 332 -43.06 -18.04 32.55
CA LYS A 332 -43.80 -19.27 32.28
C LYS A 332 -44.44 -19.73 33.60
N LYS A 333 -45.74 -20.06 33.59
CA LYS A 333 -46.38 -20.70 34.75
C LYS A 333 -45.72 -22.06 34.99
N GLY A 334 -45.41 -22.37 36.26
CA GLY A 334 -45.09 -23.73 36.72
C GLY A 334 -43.61 -24.11 36.95
N LEU A 335 -42.66 -23.18 36.95
CA LEU A 335 -41.23 -23.49 37.20
C LEU A 335 -40.65 -22.91 38.50
N ASP A 336 -41.46 -22.20 39.29
CA ASP A 336 -40.99 -21.50 40.50
C ASP A 336 -40.62 -22.49 41.63
N ASN A 337 -41.07 -23.76 41.58
CA ASN A 337 -40.79 -24.77 42.62
C ASN A 337 -39.54 -25.65 42.38
N LYS A 338 -38.81 -25.51 41.26
CA LYS A 338 -37.62 -26.36 40.97
C LYS A 338 -36.27 -25.65 41.12
N PHE A 339 -36.24 -24.32 41.18
CA PHE A 339 -34.97 -23.57 41.26
C PHE A 339 -34.44 -23.35 42.68
N THR A 340 -35.27 -23.49 43.71
CA THR A 340 -34.85 -23.35 45.12
C THR A 340 -34.14 -24.58 45.68
N ARG A 341 -34.25 -25.77 45.06
CA ARG A 341 -33.54 -26.99 45.51
C ARG A 341 -32.13 -27.18 44.96
N LEU A 342 -31.73 -26.45 43.93
CA LEU A 342 -30.45 -26.68 43.22
C LEU A 342 -29.29 -25.79 43.69
N THR A 343 -29.54 -24.84 44.59
CA THR A 343 -28.51 -23.95 45.17
C THR A 343 -28.01 -24.41 46.54
N ALA A 344 -28.55 -25.49 47.10
CA ALA A 344 -28.14 -26.02 48.42
C ALA A 344 -26.96 -27.00 48.35
N ASN A 345 -26.65 -27.59 47.19
CA ASN A 345 -25.67 -28.69 47.09
C ASN A 345 -24.35 -28.31 46.41
N SER A 346 -23.94 -27.03 46.48
CA SER A 346 -22.64 -26.61 45.92
C SER A 346 -21.97 -25.52 46.75
N ILE A 347 -21.70 -25.81 48.01
CA ILE A 347 -20.73 -25.09 48.83
C ILE A 347 -19.70 -26.14 49.29
N PRO A 348 -18.40 -25.94 49.05
CA PRO A 348 -17.37 -26.84 49.58
C PRO A 348 -17.31 -26.69 51.10
N ASN A 349 -17.24 -27.83 51.79
CA ASN A 349 -16.96 -27.91 53.21
C ASN A 349 -15.65 -27.17 53.54
N THR A 350 -15.77 -26.08 54.28
CA THR A 350 -14.68 -25.54 55.10
C THR A 350 -15.21 -25.45 56.52
N SER A 351 -14.59 -26.23 57.38
CA SER A 351 -14.78 -26.28 58.82
C SER A 351 -14.50 -24.92 59.49
N ASN A 352 -15.11 -24.78 60.66
CA ASN A 352 -14.92 -23.74 61.68
C ASN A 352 -15.60 -22.40 61.40
N PHE A 353 -16.80 -22.22 61.98
CA PHE A 353 -17.09 -21.16 62.95
C PHE A 353 -18.48 -21.39 63.56
N ASN A 354 -18.54 -21.44 64.89
CA ASN A 354 -19.77 -21.52 65.67
C ASN A 354 -20.67 -20.30 65.43
N ALA A 355 -21.96 -20.53 65.17
CA ALA A 355 -23.01 -19.53 65.35
C ALA A 355 -24.40 -20.21 65.43
N SER A 356 -24.61 -20.98 66.49
CA SER A 356 -25.94 -21.27 67.02
C SER A 356 -26.52 -19.99 67.61
N ASN A 357 -27.05 -19.06 66.78
CA ASN A 357 -27.91 -17.95 67.24
C ASN A 357 -28.44 -17.07 66.08
N VAL A 358 -29.08 -17.63 65.05
CA VAL A 358 -29.91 -16.81 64.12
C VAL A 358 -31.18 -17.54 63.61
N ARG A 359 -31.42 -18.81 63.96
CA ARG A 359 -32.50 -19.60 63.35
C ARG A 359 -33.89 -19.45 64.00
N SER A 360 -34.04 -18.63 65.04
CA SER A 360 -35.30 -18.47 65.81
C SER A 360 -36.07 -17.18 65.54
N LYS A 361 -35.72 -16.37 64.52
CA LYS A 361 -36.35 -15.04 64.30
C LYS A 361 -37.03 -14.81 62.95
N LEU A 362 -37.27 -15.86 62.15
CA LEU A 362 -37.94 -15.71 60.84
C LEU A 362 -39.28 -16.45 60.69
N SER A 363 -39.79 -17.06 61.76
CA SER A 363 -41.04 -17.82 61.78
C SER A 363 -42.28 -17.02 62.25
N THR A 364 -42.14 -15.73 62.59
CA THR A 364 -43.18 -14.94 63.25
C THR A 364 -43.87 -13.87 62.38
N LEU A 365 -43.78 -13.91 61.05
CA LEU A 365 -44.34 -12.84 60.19
C LEU A 365 -45.09 -13.29 58.93
N ILE A 366 -45.84 -14.40 58.97
CA ILE A 366 -46.84 -14.69 57.94
C ILE A 366 -48.13 -15.15 58.60
N GLY A 367 -49.08 -14.22 58.69
CA GLY A 367 -50.43 -14.41 59.19
C GLY A 367 -51.28 -15.33 58.31
N GLN A 368 -52.29 -15.89 58.98
CA GLN A 368 -53.26 -16.86 58.52
C GLN A 368 -54.18 -16.30 57.43
N HIS A 369 -54.44 -17.08 56.37
CA HIS A 369 -55.72 -17.03 55.64
C HIS A 369 -56.03 -18.42 55.05
N LYS A 370 -57.20 -18.95 55.43
CA LYS A 370 -57.83 -20.22 55.03
C LYS A 370 -58.05 -20.33 53.50
N PRO A 371 -58.06 -21.54 52.91
CA PRO A 371 -58.32 -21.74 51.50
C PRO A 371 -59.84 -21.69 51.19
N LYS A 372 -60.24 -20.87 50.20
CA LYS A 372 -61.55 -20.95 49.53
C LYS A 372 -61.46 -21.86 48.29
N SER A 373 -62.59 -22.50 47.99
CA SER A 373 -62.88 -23.52 46.96
C SER A 373 -62.46 -23.18 45.51
N PRO A 374 -62.32 -24.19 44.61
CA PRO A 374 -61.69 -24.01 43.32
C PRO A 374 -62.65 -23.45 42.27
N LEU A 375 -62.57 -22.14 42.00
CA LEU A 375 -63.17 -21.54 40.80
C LEU A 375 -62.32 -21.81 39.54
N GLN A 376 -63.03 -22.22 38.48
CA GLN A 376 -62.56 -22.50 37.13
C GLN A 376 -61.53 -21.49 36.61
N THR A 377 -60.33 -21.97 36.26
CA THR A 377 -59.24 -21.12 35.78
C THR A 377 -59.36 -20.83 34.28
N LYS A 378 -59.93 -19.66 33.93
CA LYS A 378 -59.64 -19.01 32.63
C LYS A 378 -58.12 -18.94 32.45
N SER A 379 -57.61 -19.35 31.30
CA SER A 379 -56.18 -19.40 30.97
C SER A 379 -55.51 -18.03 31.09
N ARG A 380 -55.04 -17.66 32.30
CA ARG A 380 -54.36 -16.36 32.54
C ARG A 380 -53.13 -16.23 31.63
N GLU A 381 -53.12 -15.18 30.80
CA GLU A 381 -52.04 -14.83 29.88
C GLU A 381 -50.65 -14.78 30.54
N ALA A 382 -49.60 -15.10 29.78
CA ALA A 382 -48.22 -15.03 30.24
C ALA A 382 -47.81 -13.57 30.55
N ARG A 383 -47.60 -13.26 31.84
CA ARG A 383 -47.20 -11.92 32.30
C ARG A 383 -45.73 -11.61 31.95
N PRO A 384 -45.38 -10.37 31.58
CA PRO A 384 -43.99 -9.98 31.35
C PRO A 384 -43.16 -10.10 32.63
N LEU A 385 -41.89 -10.47 32.48
CA LEU A 385 -40.92 -10.55 33.55
C LEU A 385 -40.42 -9.13 33.85
N ILE A 386 -40.77 -8.66 35.04
CA ILE A 386 -40.41 -7.34 35.56
C ILE A 386 -39.38 -7.52 36.67
N GLN A 387 -38.29 -6.76 36.62
CA GLN A 387 -37.27 -6.72 37.67
C GLN A 387 -37.06 -5.25 38.08
N LYS A 388 -37.21 -4.94 39.37
CA LYS A 388 -37.12 -3.57 39.92
C LYS A 388 -37.99 -2.57 39.13
N GLY A 389 -39.23 -2.96 38.79
CA GLY A 389 -40.18 -2.14 38.03
C GLY A 389 -39.87 -1.94 36.53
N ARG A 390 -38.84 -2.61 35.98
CA ARG A 390 -38.45 -2.53 34.57
C ARG A 390 -38.67 -3.84 33.83
N ASN A 391 -39.00 -3.76 32.54
CA ASN A 391 -39.16 -4.93 31.69
C ASN A 391 -37.81 -5.55 31.34
N ILE A 392 -37.74 -6.88 31.26
CA ILE A 392 -36.51 -7.58 30.82
C ILE A 392 -36.62 -7.97 29.34
N ILE A 393 -35.75 -7.44 28.50
CA ILE A 393 -35.66 -7.74 27.07
C ILE A 393 -35.08 -9.14 26.84
N ASN A 394 -35.69 -9.89 25.92
CA ASN A 394 -35.24 -11.23 25.53
C ASN A 394 -34.01 -11.18 24.61
N LEU A 395 -32.82 -11.36 25.19
CA LEU A 395 -31.55 -11.33 24.48
C LEU A 395 -31.41 -12.39 23.37
N LEU A 396 -32.13 -13.52 23.43
CA LEU A 396 -32.11 -14.50 22.33
C LEU A 396 -32.78 -13.91 21.08
N LYS A 397 -33.93 -13.24 21.28
CA LYS A 397 -34.63 -12.52 20.22
C LYS A 397 -33.79 -11.32 19.75
N THR A 398 -33.18 -10.56 20.67
CA THR A 398 -32.25 -9.47 20.35
C THR A 398 -31.12 -9.95 19.45
N ARG A 399 -30.47 -11.07 19.78
CA ARG A 399 -29.38 -11.63 18.97
C ARG A 399 -29.86 -11.99 17.56
N ARG A 400 -31.03 -12.62 17.44
CA ARG A 400 -31.61 -12.99 16.13
C ARG A 400 -31.85 -11.74 15.29
N CYS A 401 -32.45 -10.71 15.87
CA CYS A 401 -32.72 -9.43 15.21
C CYS A 401 -31.42 -8.70 14.84
N LEU A 402 -30.45 -8.64 15.76
CA LEU A 402 -29.11 -8.09 15.51
C LEU A 402 -28.42 -8.79 14.34
N ASN A 403 -28.44 -10.13 14.27
CA ASN A 403 -27.83 -10.84 13.15
C ASN A 403 -28.53 -10.57 11.81
N LYS A 404 -29.87 -10.50 11.79
CA LYS A 404 -30.64 -10.11 10.60
C LYS A 404 -30.29 -8.68 10.16
N ALA A 405 -30.27 -7.74 11.10
CA ALA A 405 -29.88 -6.36 10.84
C ALA A 405 -28.46 -6.26 10.29
N LEU A 406 -27.48 -6.93 10.92
CA LEU A 406 -26.09 -6.96 10.44
C LEU A 406 -25.97 -7.52 9.01
N ALA A 407 -26.76 -8.53 8.65
CA ALA A 407 -26.76 -9.11 7.31
C ALA A 407 -27.28 -8.11 6.26
N GLN A 408 -28.40 -7.44 6.54
CA GLN A 408 -28.96 -6.42 5.64
C GLN A 408 -28.05 -5.20 5.53
N LEU A 409 -27.50 -4.75 6.65
CA LEU A 409 -26.56 -3.65 6.71
C LEU A 409 -25.28 -3.96 5.91
N THR A 410 -24.78 -5.20 5.98
CA THR A 410 -23.69 -5.69 5.13
C THR A 410 -24.07 -5.64 3.65
N LYS A 411 -25.28 -6.07 3.27
CA LYS A 411 -25.78 -6.02 1.88
C LYS A 411 -25.78 -4.59 1.35
N PHE A 412 -26.29 -3.62 2.13
CA PHE A 412 -26.28 -2.21 1.74
C PHE A 412 -24.86 -1.63 1.63
N ALA A 413 -23.96 -2.02 2.52
CA ALA A 413 -22.55 -1.59 2.46
C ALA A 413 -21.80 -2.18 1.24
N VAL A 414 -22.11 -3.42 0.82
CA VAL A 414 -21.57 -4.03 -0.40
C VAL A 414 -22.13 -3.35 -1.66
N LYS A 415 -23.43 -3.02 -1.68
CA LYS A 415 -24.01 -2.15 -2.71
C LYS A 415 -23.36 -0.75 -2.69
N GLY A 416 -22.82 -0.36 -1.53
CA GLY A 416 -22.09 0.87 -1.26
C GLY A 416 -22.97 2.09 -1.19
N LYS A 417 -24.15 1.89 -0.61
CA LYS A 417 -24.97 2.96 -0.04
C LYS A 417 -24.20 3.69 1.06
N THR A 418 -24.58 4.94 1.28
CA THR A 418 -24.11 5.82 2.35
C THR A 418 -24.96 5.62 3.60
N PHE A 419 -24.36 5.83 4.78
CA PHE A 419 -25.02 5.60 6.06
C PHE A 419 -25.16 6.92 6.82
N LEU A 420 -26.32 7.17 7.42
CA LEU A 420 -26.56 8.30 8.31
C LEU A 420 -26.79 7.79 9.72
N PHE A 421 -25.90 8.10 10.64
CA PHE A 421 -26.02 7.72 12.05
C PHE A 421 -26.68 8.85 12.84
N VAL A 422 -27.83 8.60 13.43
CA VAL A 422 -28.60 9.57 14.20
C VAL A 422 -28.70 9.09 15.65
N GLY A 423 -28.37 9.97 16.58
CA GLY A 423 -28.62 9.72 18.00
C GLY A 423 -28.14 10.89 18.85
N THR A 424 -29.09 11.70 19.31
CA THR A 424 -28.85 12.91 20.11
C THR A 424 -28.85 12.64 21.60
N LYS A 425 -29.38 11.48 22.02
CA LYS A 425 -29.35 11.00 23.41
C LYS A 425 -27.93 11.04 23.99
N LYS A 426 -27.78 11.52 25.24
CA LYS A 426 -26.48 11.74 25.90
C LYS A 426 -25.57 10.49 25.89
N ALA A 427 -26.16 9.31 26.12
CA ALA A 427 -25.45 8.03 26.08
C ALA A 427 -24.95 7.64 24.67
N ALA A 428 -25.68 8.04 23.63
CA ALA A 428 -25.42 7.70 22.23
C ALA A 428 -24.54 8.72 21.50
N SER A 429 -24.70 10.02 21.79
CA SER A 429 -24.14 11.14 21.02
C SER A 429 -22.65 10.98 20.67
N SER A 430 -21.81 10.72 21.70
CA SER A 430 -20.36 10.53 21.51
C SER A 430 -19.99 9.25 20.74
N LEU A 431 -20.83 8.21 20.83
CA LEU A 431 -20.58 6.92 20.19
C LEU A 431 -21.02 6.92 18.72
N VAL A 432 -22.14 7.58 18.41
CA VAL A 432 -22.68 7.79 17.06
C VAL A 432 -21.67 8.56 16.21
N SER A 433 -21.18 9.71 16.70
CA SER A 433 -20.17 10.51 16.00
C SER A 433 -18.88 9.71 15.76
N LYS A 434 -18.40 9.00 16.78
CA LYS A 434 -17.22 8.14 16.69
C LYS A 434 -17.39 6.99 15.69
N ALA A 435 -18.55 6.33 15.69
CA ALA A 435 -18.85 5.22 14.77
C ALA A 435 -18.91 5.70 13.32
N ALA A 436 -19.55 6.85 13.06
CA ALA A 436 -19.61 7.44 11.74
C ALA A 436 -18.24 7.90 11.26
N LEU A 437 -17.44 8.59 12.09
CA LEU A 437 -16.11 9.06 11.72
C LEU A 437 -15.16 7.92 11.31
N PHE A 438 -15.27 6.77 11.97
CA PHE A 438 -14.48 5.58 11.60
C PHE A 438 -14.98 4.86 10.34
N SER A 439 -16.14 5.25 9.81
CA SER A 439 -16.69 4.77 8.55
C SER A 439 -16.51 5.83 7.46
N LYS A 440 -15.71 5.53 6.44
CA LYS A 440 -15.35 6.52 5.39
C LYS A 440 -16.53 7.09 4.58
N LYS A 441 -17.69 6.43 4.63
CA LYS A 441 -18.91 6.79 3.86
C LYS A 441 -20.14 6.90 4.77
N ALA A 442 -19.93 7.37 5.99
CA ALA A 442 -21.00 7.62 6.93
C ALA A 442 -21.02 9.09 7.35
N PHE A 443 -22.21 9.56 7.64
CA PHE A 443 -22.53 10.87 8.17
C PHE A 443 -23.20 10.70 9.52
N PHE A 444 -23.25 11.76 10.32
CA PHE A 444 -23.92 11.67 11.60
C PHE A 444 -24.61 12.95 12.05
N VAL A 445 -25.59 12.77 12.92
CA VAL A 445 -26.24 13.82 13.71
C VAL A 445 -26.27 13.32 15.16
N ASN A 446 -25.61 14.03 16.07
CA ASN A 446 -25.43 13.59 17.45
C ASN A 446 -25.85 14.62 18.51
N THR A 447 -26.27 15.82 18.11
CA THR A 447 -26.57 16.92 19.04
C THR A 447 -28.06 17.25 19.04
N ARG A 448 -28.62 17.61 17.88
CA ARG A 448 -30.06 17.82 17.68
C ARG A 448 -30.42 17.57 16.22
N TRP A 449 -31.53 16.90 15.97
CA TRP A 449 -32.15 16.85 14.64
C TRP A 449 -32.91 18.16 14.38
N LEU A 450 -32.52 18.91 13.35
CA LEU A 450 -33.27 20.08 12.92
C LEU A 450 -34.40 19.60 11.98
N GLY A 451 -35.63 20.01 12.23
CA GLY A 451 -36.75 19.71 11.33
C GLY A 451 -36.45 20.24 9.93
N GLY A 452 -36.72 19.44 8.90
CA GLY A 452 -36.40 19.79 7.53
C GLY A 452 -34.98 19.41 7.11
N MET A 453 -34.24 18.65 7.93
CA MET A 453 -32.84 18.32 7.68
C MET A 453 -32.60 17.59 6.36
N LEU A 454 -33.52 16.69 5.98
CA LEU A 454 -33.44 15.93 4.73
C LEU A 454 -34.48 16.37 3.70
N THR A 455 -35.62 16.89 4.16
CA THR A 455 -36.72 17.34 3.30
C THR A 455 -36.52 18.75 2.75
N ASN A 456 -35.94 19.68 3.51
CA ASN A 456 -35.56 21.02 3.05
C ASN A 456 -34.04 21.10 2.74
N TRP A 457 -33.56 20.19 1.89
CA TRP A 457 -32.13 20.03 1.65
C TRP A 457 -31.47 21.27 1.04
N LYS A 458 -32.16 22.02 0.17
CA LYS A 458 -31.62 23.24 -0.47
C LYS A 458 -31.21 24.29 0.57
N THR A 459 -32.04 24.52 1.59
CA THR A 459 -31.78 25.49 2.66
C THR A 459 -30.68 25.00 3.61
N ILE A 460 -30.68 23.70 3.92
CA ILE A 460 -29.62 23.07 4.72
C ILE A 460 -28.29 23.15 3.99
N LEU A 461 -28.25 22.97 2.67
CA LEU A 461 -27.04 23.08 1.85
C LEU A 461 -26.47 24.51 1.89
N LYS A 462 -27.32 25.55 1.81
CA LYS A 462 -26.91 26.96 2.01
C LYS A 462 -26.33 27.21 3.41
N SER A 463 -26.83 26.51 4.43
CA SER A 463 -26.31 26.62 5.80
C SER A 463 -24.98 25.88 5.98
N ILE A 464 -24.83 24.73 5.32
CA ILE A 464 -23.58 23.96 5.31
C ILE A 464 -22.48 24.70 4.54
N SER A 465 -22.80 25.35 3.40
CA SER A 465 -21.80 26.08 2.62
C SER A 465 -21.14 27.20 3.43
N LYS A 466 -21.90 27.88 4.30
CA LYS A 466 -21.41 28.91 5.23
C LYS A 466 -20.36 28.40 6.23
N ILE A 467 -20.52 27.18 6.76
CA ILE A 467 -19.61 26.62 7.79
C ILE A 467 -18.49 25.75 7.19
N ARG A 468 -18.65 25.28 5.95
CA ARG A 468 -17.69 24.42 5.25
C ARG A 468 -16.24 24.93 5.22
N PRO A 469 -15.93 26.21 4.94
CA PRO A 469 -14.54 26.67 4.94
C PRO A 469 -13.88 26.52 6.32
N ILE A 470 -14.60 26.87 7.39
CA ILE A 470 -14.14 26.75 8.77
C ILE A 470 -13.88 25.28 9.13
N LEU A 471 -14.78 24.36 8.75
CA LEU A 471 -14.59 22.93 8.98
C LEU A 471 -13.38 22.35 8.22
N LYS A 472 -13.10 22.84 7.01
CA LYS A 472 -11.92 22.43 6.23
C LYS A 472 -10.63 22.87 6.91
N GLU A 473 -10.52 24.12 7.34
CA GLU A 473 -9.36 24.65 8.07
C GLU A 473 -9.13 23.87 9.37
N LYS A 474 -10.21 23.65 10.14
CA LYS A 474 -10.19 22.82 11.34
C LYS A 474 -9.67 21.40 11.06
N GLN A 475 -10.11 20.80 9.95
CA GLN A 475 -9.68 19.47 9.54
C GLN A 475 -8.19 19.44 9.15
N ILE A 476 -7.67 20.48 8.50
CA ILE A 476 -6.25 20.61 8.16
C ILE A 476 -5.41 20.67 9.45
N ILE A 477 -5.78 21.56 10.38
CA ILE A 477 -5.09 21.69 11.67
C ILE A 477 -5.10 20.38 12.45
N ILE A 478 -6.26 19.70 12.54
CA ILE A 478 -6.36 18.38 13.18
C ILE A 478 -5.45 17.35 12.49
N LYS A 479 -5.40 17.35 11.15
CA LYS A 479 -4.56 16.44 10.38
C LYS A 479 -3.08 16.67 10.68
N ASP A 480 -2.64 17.92 10.72
CA ASP A 480 -1.24 18.29 10.99
C ASP A 480 -0.84 17.92 12.42
N ILE A 481 -1.74 18.17 13.37
CA ILE A 481 -1.59 17.78 14.78
C ILE A 481 -1.46 16.25 14.91
N LEU A 482 -2.32 15.48 14.23
CA LEU A 482 -2.26 14.02 14.24
C LEU A 482 -0.99 13.50 13.55
N GLN A 483 -0.55 14.16 12.46
CA GLN A 483 0.68 13.82 11.76
C GLN A 483 1.90 14.06 12.65
N LYS A 484 1.99 15.22 13.32
CA LYS A 484 3.04 15.53 14.30
C LYS A 484 3.07 14.48 15.42
N ARG A 485 1.92 14.15 16.01
CA ARG A 485 1.81 13.11 17.04
C ARG A 485 2.30 11.75 16.54
N GLN A 486 1.94 11.37 15.31
CA GLN A 486 2.37 10.12 14.71
C GLN A 486 3.88 10.09 14.46
N ASN A 487 4.47 11.18 13.97
CA ASN A 487 5.92 11.31 13.74
C ASN A 487 6.72 11.18 15.05
N ILE A 488 6.22 11.77 16.14
CA ILE A 488 6.87 11.64 17.45
C ILE A 488 6.73 10.18 17.95
N LYS A 489 5.55 9.55 17.80
CA LYS A 489 5.36 8.14 18.14
C LYS A 489 6.34 7.24 17.39
N THR A 490 6.50 7.43 16.07
CA THR A 490 7.44 6.63 15.26
C THR A 490 8.88 6.86 15.68
N ARG A 491 9.27 8.11 15.96
CA ARG A 491 10.61 8.46 16.44
C ARG A 491 10.94 7.79 17.77
N LEU A 492 10.00 7.77 18.72
CA LEU A 492 10.20 7.09 20.02
C LEU A 492 10.37 5.58 19.86
N ILE A 493 9.55 4.94 19.01
CA ILE A 493 9.66 3.51 18.72
C ILE A 493 11.02 3.20 18.07
N GLN A 494 11.44 3.98 17.08
CA GLN A 494 12.73 3.84 16.42
C GLN A 494 13.88 4.01 17.41
N LYS A 495 13.81 5.00 18.31
CA LYS A 495 14.81 5.22 19.36
C LYS A 495 14.91 4.02 20.30
N ALA A 496 13.78 3.46 20.74
CA ALA A 496 13.75 2.26 21.58
C ALA A 496 14.37 1.04 20.87
N LEU A 497 14.05 0.81 19.60
CA LEU A 497 14.63 -0.27 18.79
C LEU A 497 16.14 -0.09 18.58
N LEU A 498 16.59 1.15 18.35
CA LEU A 498 18.00 1.48 18.22
C LEU A 498 18.77 1.21 19.52
N LEU A 499 18.23 1.61 20.67
CA LEU A 499 18.82 1.33 21.99
C LEU A 499 18.94 -0.17 22.23
N ARG A 500 17.92 -0.95 21.85
CA ARG A 500 17.96 -2.41 21.92
C ARG A 500 19.08 -3.00 21.05
N LYS A 501 19.24 -2.54 19.80
CA LYS A 501 20.30 -3.00 18.90
C LYS A 501 21.69 -2.66 19.47
N LYS A 502 21.87 -1.44 19.99
CA LYS A 502 23.12 -1.00 20.61
C LYS A 502 23.47 -1.83 21.85
N SER A 503 22.51 -2.05 22.76
CA SER A 503 22.69 -2.89 23.95
C SER A 503 23.14 -4.31 23.59
N LYS A 504 22.48 -4.95 22.61
CA LYS A 504 22.88 -6.29 22.12
C LYS A 504 24.32 -6.31 21.60
N LEU A 505 24.71 -5.30 20.83
CA LEU A 505 26.05 -5.21 20.26
C LEU A 505 27.12 -4.96 21.33
N MET A 506 26.81 -4.15 22.35
CA MET A 506 27.71 -3.92 23.49
C MET A 506 27.95 -5.21 24.29
N LEU A 507 26.90 -6.01 24.53
CA LEU A 507 27.05 -7.32 25.18
C LEU A 507 27.89 -8.30 24.36
N LYS A 508 27.69 -8.34 23.02
CA LYS A 508 28.52 -9.17 22.14
C LYS A 508 29.99 -8.75 22.19
N LYS A 509 30.27 -7.45 22.11
CA LYS A 509 31.63 -6.90 22.19
C LYS A 509 32.28 -7.17 23.55
N GLY A 510 31.53 -7.01 24.63
CA GLY A 510 32.03 -7.26 25.97
C GLY A 510 32.38 -8.73 26.21
N ARG A 511 31.55 -9.67 25.73
CA ARG A 511 31.84 -11.11 25.77
C ARG A 511 33.12 -11.45 24.99
N LEU A 512 33.27 -10.94 23.78
CA LEU A 512 34.48 -11.10 22.96
C LEU A 512 35.73 -10.58 23.67
N LEU A 513 35.61 -9.40 24.30
CA LEU A 513 36.72 -8.80 25.03
C LEU A 513 37.13 -9.64 26.26
N ILE A 514 36.15 -10.16 27.01
CA ILE A 514 36.39 -11.09 28.12
C ILE A 514 37.07 -12.37 27.60
N GLN A 515 36.64 -12.88 26.44
CA GLN A 515 37.25 -14.06 25.81
C GLN A 515 38.71 -13.82 25.42
N MET A 516 39.02 -12.67 24.79
CA MET A 516 40.40 -12.28 24.48
C MET A 516 41.27 -12.14 25.73
N LEU A 517 40.74 -11.58 26.81
CA LEU A 517 41.47 -11.46 28.07
C LEU A 517 41.73 -12.84 28.73
N LYS A 518 40.79 -13.78 28.60
CA LYS A 518 40.95 -15.16 29.08
C LYS A 518 41.99 -15.95 28.28
N GLN A 519 42.04 -15.77 26.95
CA GLN A 519 42.99 -16.47 26.07
C GLN A 519 44.45 -16.09 26.32
N ASN A 520 44.71 -14.89 26.84
CA ASN A 520 46.07 -14.42 27.11
C ASN A 520 46.62 -14.89 28.48
N ASN A 521 46.00 -15.87 29.15
CA ASN A 521 46.37 -16.36 30.49
C ASN A 521 46.61 -15.25 31.54
N VAL A 522 45.84 -14.17 31.47
CA VAL A 522 45.97 -13.02 32.36
C VAL A 522 45.01 -13.21 33.55
N GLY A 523 45.54 -13.55 34.73
CA GLY A 523 44.77 -13.54 35.98
C GLY A 523 44.06 -12.21 36.23
N LYS A 524 42.99 -12.19 37.05
CA LYS A 524 42.11 -11.02 37.29
C LYS A 524 42.88 -9.72 37.60
N ASN A 525 44.05 -9.82 38.24
CA ASN A 525 44.89 -8.68 38.64
C ASN A 525 45.76 -8.11 37.50
N ASN A 526 46.05 -8.89 36.45
CA ASN A 526 46.96 -8.49 35.37
C ASN A 526 46.27 -7.80 34.17
N SER A 527 44.93 -7.81 34.11
CA SER A 527 44.19 -7.12 33.04
C SER A 527 44.32 -5.59 33.08
N ARG A 528 44.60 -5.02 34.27
CA ARG A 528 44.91 -3.59 34.46
C ARG A 528 46.25 -3.22 33.81
N PHE A 529 47.24 -4.10 33.91
CA PHE A 529 48.59 -3.90 33.37
C PHE A 529 48.61 -3.91 31.84
N LEU A 530 47.88 -4.83 31.19
CA LEU A 530 47.80 -4.90 29.72
C LEU A 530 47.25 -3.61 29.07
N PHE A 531 46.19 -3.03 29.65
CA PHE A 531 45.65 -1.77 29.13
C PHE A 531 46.57 -0.59 29.43
N ALA A 532 47.24 -0.58 30.57
CA ALA A 532 48.17 0.49 30.97
C ALA A 532 49.40 0.53 30.06
N GLU A 533 50.02 -0.61 29.81
CA GLU A 533 51.19 -0.74 28.93
C GLU A 533 50.88 -0.28 27.49
N LYS A 534 49.77 -0.77 26.92
CA LYS A 534 49.32 -0.37 25.59
C LYS A 534 48.97 1.12 25.51
N THR A 535 48.44 1.72 26.58
CA THR A 535 48.20 3.17 26.61
C THR A 535 49.48 3.97 26.69
N ASN A 536 50.47 3.51 27.45
CA ASN A 536 51.77 4.17 27.60
C ASN A 536 52.53 4.17 26.27
N LEU A 537 52.59 3.02 25.59
CA LEU A 537 53.21 2.90 24.26
C LEU A 537 52.58 3.87 23.24
N LEU A 538 51.25 3.94 23.19
CA LEU A 538 50.54 4.85 22.27
C LEU A 538 50.70 6.32 22.63
N ASN A 539 50.80 6.65 23.93
CA ASN A 539 51.07 8.01 24.39
C ASN A 539 52.49 8.44 24.08
N ASN A 540 53.49 7.56 24.23
CA ASN A 540 54.88 7.86 23.91
C ASN A 540 55.04 8.16 22.41
N LYS A 541 54.50 7.30 21.53
CA LYS A 541 54.46 7.58 20.08
C LYS A 541 53.72 8.87 19.74
N ARG A 542 52.66 9.22 20.48
CA ARG A 542 51.94 10.48 20.29
C ARG A 542 52.80 11.69 20.67
N LYS A 543 53.52 11.63 21.80
CA LYS A 543 54.45 12.69 22.24
C LYS A 543 55.54 12.90 21.18
N GLU A 544 56.09 11.82 20.64
CA GLU A 544 57.10 11.86 19.58
C GLU A 544 56.63 12.55 18.29
N PHE A 545 55.43 12.22 17.78
CA PHE A 545 54.89 12.92 16.60
C PHE A 545 54.55 14.39 16.87
N VAL A 546 54.22 14.74 18.12
CA VAL A 546 53.95 16.13 18.49
C VAL A 546 55.24 16.94 18.55
N SER A 547 56.31 16.42 19.18
CA SER A 547 57.60 17.10 19.23
C SER A 547 58.19 17.32 17.83
N LYS A 548 58.22 16.27 16.99
CA LYS A 548 58.63 16.38 15.58
C LYS A 548 57.77 17.37 14.79
N GLY A 549 56.48 17.46 15.11
CA GLY A 549 55.55 18.39 14.47
C GLY A 549 55.80 19.86 14.85
N ILE A 550 56.17 20.13 16.11
CA ILE A 550 56.51 21.47 16.60
C ILE A 550 57.75 22.00 15.87
N LEU A 551 58.82 21.19 15.80
CA LEU A 551 60.05 21.54 15.09
C LEU A 551 59.80 21.92 13.61
N LEU A 552 58.92 21.18 12.92
CA LEU A 552 58.56 21.48 11.52
C LEU A 552 57.72 22.76 11.37
N LEU A 553 56.94 23.13 12.38
CA LEU A 553 56.17 24.37 12.37
C LEU A 553 57.07 25.60 12.55
N GLU A 554 58.06 25.51 13.43
CA GLU A 554 59.09 26.55 13.60
C GLU A 554 59.87 26.77 12.31
N LYS A 555 60.36 25.68 11.68
CA LYS A 555 61.04 25.75 10.38
C LYS A 555 60.15 26.38 9.30
N ARG A 556 58.85 26.05 9.28
CA ARG A 556 57.89 26.63 8.34
C ARG A 556 57.70 28.14 8.57
N GLN A 557 57.70 28.60 9.82
CA GLN A 557 57.59 30.01 10.15
C GLN A 557 58.82 30.78 9.64
N GLN A 558 60.02 30.26 9.85
CA GLN A 558 61.26 30.84 9.34
C GLN A 558 61.23 30.98 7.80
N LEU A 559 60.79 29.93 7.08
CA LEU A 559 60.66 29.97 5.62
C LEU A 559 59.58 30.96 5.14
N PHE A 560 58.55 31.20 5.94
CA PHE A 560 57.51 32.16 5.61
C PHE A 560 58.01 33.61 5.69
N VAL A 561 58.80 33.94 6.71
CA VAL A 561 59.46 35.26 6.85
C VAL A 561 60.39 35.51 5.65
N LYS A 562 61.27 34.54 5.33
CA LYS A 562 62.15 34.61 4.14
C LYS A 562 61.38 34.84 2.84
N ARG A 563 60.20 34.23 2.70
CA ARG A 563 59.34 34.44 1.52
C ARG A 563 58.78 35.86 1.45
N GLN A 564 58.40 36.47 2.58
CA GLN A 564 57.92 37.85 2.61
C GLN A 564 59.02 38.83 2.21
N GLU A 565 60.23 38.65 2.75
CA GLU A 565 61.42 39.44 2.37
C GLU A 565 61.69 39.38 0.85
N LEU A 566 61.64 38.18 0.26
CA LEU A 566 61.83 38.00 -1.18
C LEU A 566 60.74 38.66 -2.03
N ILE A 567 59.49 38.69 -1.56
CA ILE A 567 58.39 39.37 -2.26
C ILE A 567 58.64 40.87 -2.29
N LEU A 568 59.05 41.44 -1.16
CA LEU A 568 59.37 42.87 -1.06
C LEU A 568 60.53 43.24 -2.00
N GLN A 569 61.62 42.46 -1.98
CA GLN A 569 62.76 42.67 -2.88
C GLN A 569 62.38 42.51 -4.37
N SER A 570 61.46 41.60 -4.69
CA SER A 570 60.97 41.43 -6.07
C SER A 570 60.13 42.63 -6.52
N GLN A 571 59.33 43.22 -5.63
CA GLN A 571 58.53 44.40 -5.94
C GLN A 571 59.40 45.63 -6.21
N THR A 572 60.45 45.85 -5.40
CA THR A 572 61.38 46.97 -5.61
C THR A 572 62.17 46.83 -6.91
N LEU A 573 62.54 45.62 -7.30
CA LEU A 573 63.16 45.36 -8.60
C LEU A 573 62.19 45.57 -9.77
N LYS A 574 60.91 45.23 -9.59
CA LYS A 574 59.88 45.43 -10.60
C LYS A 574 59.61 46.93 -10.83
N SER A 575 59.52 47.74 -9.77
CA SER A 575 59.36 49.19 -9.91
C SER A 575 60.58 49.82 -10.61
N LYS A 576 61.80 49.40 -10.23
CA LYS A 576 63.03 49.83 -10.91
C LYS A 576 63.05 49.45 -12.39
N ALA A 577 62.59 48.24 -12.73
CA ALA A 577 62.45 47.81 -14.13
C ALA A 577 61.44 48.68 -14.90
N THR A 578 60.30 49.02 -14.29
CA THR A 578 59.30 49.90 -14.94
C THR A 578 59.84 51.31 -15.17
N GLN A 579 60.60 51.86 -14.22
CA GLN A 579 61.26 53.16 -14.38
C GLN A 579 62.27 53.10 -15.53
N LEU A 580 63.16 52.11 -15.54
CA LEU A 580 64.18 51.95 -16.59
C LEU A 580 63.58 51.70 -17.98
N THR A 581 62.46 50.99 -18.08
CA THR A 581 61.79 50.77 -19.37
C THR A 581 61.12 52.04 -19.89
N ASN A 582 60.56 52.87 -19.00
CA ASN A 582 60.02 54.17 -19.38
C ASN A 582 61.11 55.14 -19.85
N THR A 583 62.24 55.22 -19.13
CA THR A 583 63.38 56.05 -19.54
C THR A 583 63.96 55.57 -20.87
N TYR A 584 64.09 54.25 -21.06
CA TYR A 584 64.51 53.66 -22.33
C TYR A 584 63.61 54.10 -23.50
N ARG A 585 62.28 54.02 -23.33
CA ARG A 585 61.31 54.45 -24.36
C ARG A 585 61.44 55.94 -24.70
N GLN A 586 61.59 56.79 -23.67
CA GLN A 586 61.77 58.22 -23.87
C GLN A 586 63.06 58.53 -24.64
N LEU A 587 64.19 57.93 -24.21
CA LEU A 587 65.48 58.10 -24.89
C LEU A 587 65.44 57.59 -26.34
N LEU A 588 64.79 56.44 -26.58
CA LEU A 588 64.64 55.88 -27.92
C LEU A 588 63.82 56.80 -28.83
N ASN A 589 62.71 57.35 -28.34
CA ASN A 589 61.89 58.30 -29.08
C ASN A 589 62.68 59.58 -29.42
N ASN A 590 63.40 60.14 -28.44
CA ASN A 590 64.25 61.32 -28.64
C ASN A 590 65.36 61.06 -29.65
N LEU A 591 65.96 59.87 -29.61
CA LEU A 591 66.98 59.45 -30.56
C LEU A 591 66.38 59.32 -31.97
N MET A 592 65.19 58.74 -32.13
CA MET A 592 64.51 58.65 -33.43
C MET A 592 64.17 60.02 -34.00
N LEU A 593 63.58 60.91 -33.19
CA LEU A 593 63.26 62.28 -33.59
C LEU A 593 64.51 63.07 -33.97
N SER A 594 65.58 62.95 -33.17
CA SER A 594 66.86 63.62 -33.45
C SER A 594 67.49 63.10 -34.74
N ARG A 595 67.50 61.78 -34.98
CA ARG A 595 67.97 61.20 -36.24
C ARG A 595 67.15 61.66 -37.45
N LYS A 596 65.84 61.81 -37.30
CA LYS A 596 64.97 62.36 -38.36
C LYS A 596 65.38 63.80 -38.70
N LYS A 597 65.46 64.67 -37.68
CA LYS A 597 65.93 66.06 -37.84
C LYS A 597 67.31 66.16 -38.46
N LEU A 598 68.25 65.28 -38.07
CA LEU A 598 69.59 65.24 -38.65
C LEU A 598 69.54 64.94 -40.15
N ARG A 599 68.68 64.03 -40.61
CA ARG A 599 68.50 63.72 -42.03
C ARG A 599 67.93 64.92 -42.80
N GLU A 600 66.93 65.58 -42.24
CA GLU A 600 66.31 66.79 -42.82
C GLU A 600 67.35 67.92 -42.97
N LEU A 601 68.14 68.19 -41.93
CA LEU A 601 69.21 69.20 -41.96
C LEU A 601 70.33 68.84 -42.95
N LYS A 602 70.73 67.56 -43.03
CA LYS A 602 71.72 67.09 -44.02
C LYS A 602 71.21 67.26 -45.45
N ALA A 603 69.93 66.98 -45.70
CA ALA A 603 69.33 67.20 -47.02
C ALA A 603 69.32 68.69 -47.38
N LEU A 604 68.97 69.58 -46.44
CA LEU A 604 69.05 71.04 -46.65
C LEU A 604 70.48 71.51 -46.92
N LEU A 605 71.47 70.94 -46.23
CA LEU A 605 72.88 71.24 -46.46
C LEU A 605 73.33 70.82 -47.88
N LEU A 606 72.94 69.63 -48.34
CA LEU A 606 73.28 69.15 -49.69
C LEU A 606 72.71 70.06 -50.78
N ILE A 607 71.43 70.44 -50.65
CA ILE A 607 70.80 71.39 -51.57
C ILE A 607 71.52 72.75 -51.55
N SER A 608 71.97 73.21 -50.38
CA SER A 608 72.74 74.46 -50.28
C SER A 608 74.09 74.37 -51.02
N GLN A 609 74.76 73.22 -50.99
CA GLN A 609 76.04 73.01 -51.67
C GLN A 609 75.86 72.98 -53.19
N GLU A 610 74.83 72.29 -53.68
CA GLU A 610 74.48 72.28 -55.11
C GLU A 610 74.14 73.68 -55.64
N LEU A 611 73.41 74.48 -54.85
CA LEU A 611 73.11 75.87 -55.19
C LEU A 611 74.35 76.77 -55.20
N GLN A 612 75.29 76.55 -54.28
CA GLN A 612 76.58 77.27 -54.26
C GLN A 612 77.43 76.92 -55.49
N ALA A 613 77.54 75.62 -55.81
CA ALA A 613 78.24 75.15 -57.00
C ALA A 613 77.65 75.75 -58.29
N PHE A 614 76.31 75.77 -58.40
CA PHE A 614 75.62 76.43 -59.51
C PHE A 614 75.93 77.93 -59.60
N LYS A 615 75.91 78.65 -58.47
CA LYS A 615 76.25 80.08 -58.44
C LYS A 615 77.72 80.34 -58.83
N GLN A 616 78.64 79.46 -58.46
CA GLN A 616 80.05 79.54 -58.84
C GLN A 616 80.25 79.26 -60.33
N GLN A 617 79.58 78.25 -60.87
CA GLN A 617 79.61 77.93 -62.30
C GLN A 617 79.03 79.06 -63.16
N ALA A 618 77.92 79.68 -62.73
CA ALA A 618 77.35 80.85 -63.40
C ALA A 618 78.30 82.06 -63.42
N LYS A 619 79.12 82.24 -62.38
CA LYS A 619 80.16 83.29 -62.35
C LYS A 619 81.33 82.96 -63.30
N GLN A 620 81.79 81.71 -63.33
CA GLN A 620 82.87 81.27 -64.22
C GLN A 620 82.51 81.42 -65.70
N ASN A 621 81.23 81.27 -66.05
CA ASN A 621 80.73 81.47 -67.41
C ASN A 621 80.47 82.94 -67.78
N ASN A 622 80.86 83.92 -66.94
CA ASN A 622 80.70 85.37 -67.16
C ASN A 622 79.25 85.85 -67.46
N GLN A 623 78.24 85.14 -66.96
CA GLN A 623 76.82 85.47 -67.19
C GLN A 623 76.32 86.52 -66.17
N LYS A 624 75.60 87.57 -66.62
CA LYS A 624 74.99 88.58 -65.73
C LYS A 624 73.85 87.94 -64.92
N LEU A 625 74.05 87.83 -63.59
CA LEU A 625 73.10 87.24 -62.65
C LEU A 625 72.26 88.32 -61.96
N PHE A 626 70.97 88.40 -62.26
CA PHE A 626 70.02 89.30 -61.59
C PHE A 626 69.23 88.57 -60.50
N MET A 627 68.95 89.28 -59.41
CA MET A 627 68.20 88.75 -58.28
C MET A 627 66.88 89.47 -58.16
N ILE A 628 65.78 88.71 -58.19
CA ILE A 628 64.42 89.27 -58.15
C ILE A 628 63.69 88.68 -56.94
N SER A 629 62.88 89.51 -56.28
CA SER A 629 61.99 89.04 -55.20
C SER A 629 60.94 88.08 -55.76
N TYR A 630 60.56 87.06 -54.99
CA TYR A 630 59.65 86.00 -55.46
C TYR A 630 58.34 86.53 -56.06
N ASN A 631 57.78 87.60 -55.47
CA ASN A 631 56.54 88.22 -55.95
C ASN A 631 56.71 88.90 -57.32
N LYS A 632 57.86 89.54 -57.58
CA LYS A 632 58.19 90.13 -58.89
C LYS A 632 58.58 89.08 -59.93
N TYR A 633 59.11 87.93 -59.50
CA TYR A 633 59.42 86.80 -60.39
C TYR A 633 58.15 86.17 -61.00
N LYS A 634 57.05 86.14 -60.24
CA LYS A 634 55.77 85.53 -60.66
C LYS A 634 55.11 86.25 -61.86
N THR A 635 55.50 87.49 -62.15
CA THR A 635 54.86 88.38 -63.16
C THR A 635 55.65 88.52 -64.46
N LEU A 636 56.75 87.77 -64.67
CA LEU A 636 57.61 87.91 -65.86
C LEU A 636 57.19 86.94 -67.00
N ASN A 637 57.06 87.49 -68.22
CA ASN A 637 56.70 86.75 -69.45
C ASN A 637 57.86 85.94 -70.06
N SER A 638 57.48 84.93 -70.85
CA SER A 638 58.16 83.68 -71.24
C SER A 638 59.48 83.71 -72.04
N ASN A 639 60.13 84.86 -72.26
CA ASN A 639 61.38 84.91 -73.06
C ASN A 639 62.70 84.85 -72.25
N PHE A 640 62.61 84.71 -70.91
CA PHE A 640 63.76 84.48 -70.04
C PHE A 640 63.68 83.09 -69.42
N ILE A 641 64.35 82.11 -70.01
CA ILE A 641 64.40 80.74 -69.47
C ILE A 641 65.83 80.43 -69.04
N LEU A 642 66.11 80.62 -67.75
CA LEU A 642 66.53 79.45 -67.00
C LEU A 642 65.29 78.88 -66.35
N SER A 643 65.11 77.57 -66.52
CA SER A 643 64.23 76.75 -65.72
C SER A 643 64.35 77.19 -64.27
N ASN A 644 63.26 77.75 -63.71
CA ASN A 644 63.01 77.74 -62.28
C ASN A 644 63.52 76.39 -61.74
N PRO A 645 64.28 76.32 -60.62
CA PRO A 645 64.52 75.02 -59.98
C PRO A 645 63.18 74.29 -59.99
N PRO A 646 63.11 73.07 -60.58
CA PRO A 646 61.83 72.44 -60.90
C PRO A 646 60.92 72.54 -59.69
N LYS A 647 59.61 72.75 -59.90
CA LYS A 647 58.61 72.90 -58.82
C LYS A 647 58.81 71.86 -57.70
N GLU A 648 59.34 70.69 -58.08
CA GLU A 648 59.90 69.65 -57.25
C GLU A 648 60.96 70.05 -56.21
N ILE A 649 62.00 70.83 -56.51
CA ILE A 649 63.06 71.23 -55.55
C ILE A 649 62.50 72.21 -54.52
N LEU A 650 61.71 73.20 -54.96
CA LEU A 650 61.05 74.14 -54.04
C LEU A 650 60.02 73.40 -53.17
N ASN A 651 59.22 72.51 -53.77
CA ASN A 651 58.31 71.64 -53.04
C ASN A 651 59.05 70.68 -52.11
N LYS A 652 60.24 70.19 -52.48
CA LYS A 652 61.13 69.36 -51.62
C LYS A 652 61.66 70.18 -50.44
N MET A 653 62.12 71.41 -50.66
CA MET A 653 62.53 72.31 -49.56
C MET A 653 61.35 72.59 -48.63
N VAL A 654 60.18 72.92 -49.18
CA VAL A 654 58.96 73.19 -48.40
C VAL A 654 58.44 71.94 -47.70
N SER A 655 58.52 70.75 -48.31
CA SER A 655 58.13 69.48 -47.69
C SER A 655 59.09 69.06 -46.57
N ILE A 656 60.38 69.30 -46.74
CA ILE A 656 61.41 69.10 -45.70
C ILE A 656 61.16 70.06 -44.53
N ILE A 657 60.87 71.34 -44.80
CA ILE A 657 60.52 72.33 -43.76
C ILE A 657 59.19 71.97 -43.07
N LYS A 658 58.21 71.40 -43.80
CA LYS A 658 56.94 70.88 -43.26
C LYS A 658 57.08 69.49 -42.61
N GLY A 659 58.26 68.88 -42.58
CA GLY A 659 58.53 67.60 -41.88
C GLY A 659 58.04 66.32 -42.58
N GLN A 660 57.69 66.39 -43.88
CA GLN A 660 57.34 65.22 -44.70
C GLN A 660 58.62 64.54 -45.22
N ALA A 661 58.88 63.32 -44.76
CA ALA A 661 60.08 62.57 -45.12
C ALA A 661 59.98 62.01 -46.55
N PHE A 662 60.63 62.65 -47.51
CA PHE A 662 60.92 62.04 -48.81
C PHE A 662 62.26 61.29 -48.74
N ILE A 663 62.25 60.03 -49.15
CA ILE A 663 63.47 59.23 -49.34
C ILE A 663 64.13 59.75 -50.63
N ILE A 664 65.23 60.48 -50.49
CA ILE A 664 66.05 60.90 -51.62
C ILE A 664 66.81 59.65 -52.09
N LYS A 665 66.30 58.96 -53.12
CA LYS A 665 67.14 58.10 -53.96
C LYS A 665 67.90 59.00 -54.92
N ASN A 666 69.21 58.79 -54.97
CA ASN A 666 70.15 59.42 -55.90
C ASN A 666 69.49 59.66 -57.26
N ASN A 667 69.41 60.93 -57.65
CA ASN A 667 69.36 61.34 -59.04
C ASN A 667 69.95 62.75 -59.07
N ASN A 668 71.12 62.86 -59.71
CA ASN A 668 71.77 64.11 -60.04
C ASN A 668 70.75 65.08 -60.61
N LEU A 669 70.60 66.25 -59.97
CA LEU A 669 69.97 67.39 -60.63
C LEU A 669 70.86 67.76 -61.81
N ASN A 670 70.56 67.24 -62.99
CA ASN A 670 71.24 67.55 -64.25
C ASN A 670 71.01 69.03 -64.58
N LEU A 671 71.88 69.90 -64.06
CA LEU A 671 71.99 71.31 -64.38
C LEU A 671 73.01 71.57 -65.51
N LYS A 672 73.34 70.57 -66.32
CA LYS A 672 74.25 70.71 -67.47
C LYS A 672 73.46 70.99 -68.76
N SER A 673 73.38 72.26 -69.14
CA SER A 673 73.56 72.79 -70.51
C SER A 673 72.86 74.14 -70.66
N ILE A 674 73.59 75.26 -70.52
CA ILE A 674 73.05 76.59 -70.82
C ILE A 674 74.04 77.32 -71.72
N ASN A 675 73.61 77.59 -72.95
CA ASN A 675 74.35 78.28 -74.00
C ASN A 675 74.84 79.68 -73.57
N ASN A 676 76.00 80.06 -74.12
CA ASN A 676 76.90 81.08 -73.58
C ASN A 676 76.45 82.56 -73.58
N ASN A 677 75.21 82.94 -73.93
CA ASN A 677 74.84 84.36 -74.04
C ASN A 677 73.42 84.73 -73.54
N LYS A 678 72.97 84.25 -72.36
CA LYS A 678 71.69 84.69 -71.75
C LYS A 678 71.83 85.11 -70.28
N ILE A 679 71.05 86.13 -69.91
CA ILE A 679 70.93 86.72 -68.56
C ILE A 679 70.26 85.72 -67.60
N LEU A 680 70.84 85.46 -66.42
CA LEU A 680 70.32 84.51 -65.43
C LEU A 680 69.58 85.23 -64.30
N ILE A 681 68.38 84.77 -63.92
CA ILE A 681 67.60 85.32 -62.81
C ILE A 681 67.44 84.28 -61.70
N VAL A 682 67.86 84.60 -60.47
CA VAL A 682 67.72 83.72 -59.29
C VAL A 682 66.84 84.39 -58.24
N SER A 683 65.94 83.62 -57.61
CA SER A 683 65.10 84.10 -56.50
C SER A 683 65.97 84.64 -55.34
N GLN A 684 65.66 85.85 -54.89
CA GLN A 684 66.35 86.50 -53.77
C GLN A 684 66.24 85.70 -52.45
N LEU A 685 65.23 84.83 -52.31
CA LEU A 685 65.08 83.93 -51.16
C LEU A 685 66.14 82.82 -51.18
N LEU A 686 66.42 82.26 -52.35
CA LEU A 686 67.38 81.18 -52.55
C LEU A 686 68.82 81.67 -52.38
N SER A 687 69.11 82.93 -52.72
CA SER A 687 70.41 83.55 -52.45
C SER A 687 70.64 83.85 -50.97
N LYS A 688 69.59 84.31 -50.25
CA LYS A 688 69.65 84.56 -48.81
C LYS A 688 69.76 83.27 -48.00
N PHE A 689 69.34 82.13 -48.56
CA PHE A 689 69.50 80.80 -47.96
C PHE A 689 70.97 80.48 -47.64
N ASN A 690 71.92 80.96 -48.44
CA ASN A 690 73.35 80.77 -48.19
C ASN A 690 73.84 81.36 -46.85
N LEU A 691 73.18 82.40 -46.33
CA LEU A 691 73.50 83.00 -45.03
C LEU A 691 73.23 82.03 -43.86
N PHE A 692 72.33 81.05 -44.06
CA PHE A 692 71.98 80.09 -43.02
C PHE A 692 72.88 78.84 -42.99
N VAL A 693 73.74 78.63 -43.99
CA VAL A 693 74.60 77.43 -44.08
C VAL A 693 75.51 77.23 -42.86
N PRO A 694 76.18 78.27 -42.30
CA PRO A 694 76.97 78.12 -41.07
C PRO A 694 76.11 77.66 -39.89
N THR A 695 74.91 78.21 -39.74
CA THR A 695 73.96 77.80 -38.68
C THR A 695 73.48 76.37 -38.87
N ILE A 696 73.23 75.93 -40.11
CA ILE A 696 72.89 74.53 -40.44
C ILE A 696 74.05 73.60 -40.09
N LYS A 697 75.29 73.93 -40.49
CA LYS A 697 76.49 73.13 -40.16
C LYS A 697 76.70 73.00 -38.64
N LEU A 698 76.57 74.12 -37.90
CA LEU A 698 76.66 74.13 -36.44
C LEU A 698 75.56 73.28 -35.80
N SER A 699 74.31 73.42 -36.29
CA SER A 699 73.18 72.63 -35.80
C SER A 699 73.37 71.14 -36.05
N ILE A 700 73.92 70.73 -37.21
CA ILE A 700 74.26 69.34 -37.52
C ILE A 700 75.31 68.82 -36.54
N LYS A 701 76.39 69.57 -36.29
CA LYS A 701 77.46 69.18 -35.35
C LYS A 701 76.90 69.00 -33.92
N ASN A 702 76.10 69.95 -33.45
CA ASN A 702 75.45 69.88 -32.14
C ASN A 702 74.49 68.68 -32.04
N LEU A 703 73.71 68.43 -33.09
CA LEU A 703 72.76 67.32 -33.14
C LEU A 703 73.48 65.96 -33.23
N GLN A 704 74.62 65.87 -33.91
CA GLN A 704 75.48 64.67 -33.91
C GLN A 704 76.04 64.37 -32.52
N SER A 705 76.54 65.39 -31.80
CA SER A 705 76.99 65.26 -30.40
C SER A 705 75.82 64.87 -29.47
N TYR A 706 74.64 65.44 -29.70
CA TYR A 706 73.44 65.06 -28.95
C TYR A 706 73.00 63.61 -29.22
N ILE A 707 73.10 63.13 -30.46
CA ILE A 707 72.79 61.73 -30.80
C ILE A 707 73.81 60.78 -30.15
N SER A 708 75.10 61.10 -30.15
CA SER A 708 76.11 60.25 -29.52
C SER A 708 75.90 60.14 -28.00
N THR A 709 75.59 61.24 -27.33
CA THR A 709 75.24 61.25 -25.89
C THR A 709 73.95 60.47 -25.60
N LEU A 710 72.94 60.58 -26.47
CA LEU A 710 71.72 59.74 -26.38
C LEU A 710 72.02 58.24 -26.57
N GLN A 711 72.91 57.88 -27.49
CA GLN A 711 73.32 56.48 -27.68
C GLN A 711 74.06 55.93 -26.46
N LEU A 712 74.99 56.70 -25.88
CA LEU A 712 75.71 56.33 -24.67
C LEU A 712 74.77 56.14 -23.48
N SER A 713 73.83 57.07 -23.26
CA SER A 713 72.84 56.95 -22.20
C SER A 713 71.91 55.75 -22.40
N LEU A 714 71.50 55.46 -23.64
CA LEU A 714 70.68 54.29 -23.96
C LEU A 714 71.43 52.98 -23.67
N ASN A 715 72.71 52.88 -24.03
CA ASN A 715 73.54 51.71 -23.69
C ASN A 715 73.68 51.51 -22.17
N LYS A 716 73.85 52.58 -21.38
CA LYS A 716 73.86 52.51 -19.91
C LYS A 716 72.54 51.98 -19.34
N VAL A 717 71.40 52.40 -19.89
CA VAL A 717 70.07 51.91 -19.48
C VAL A 717 69.89 50.43 -19.86
N VAL A 718 70.34 50.01 -21.04
CA VAL A 718 70.30 48.60 -21.46
C VAL A 718 71.16 47.71 -20.54
N GLY A 719 72.37 48.14 -20.18
CA GLY A 719 73.21 47.44 -19.19
C GLY A 719 72.51 47.29 -17.83
N SER A 720 71.89 48.36 -17.36
CA SER A 720 71.11 48.36 -16.10
C SER A 720 69.90 47.41 -16.17
N LEU A 721 69.20 47.35 -17.31
CA LEU A 721 68.09 46.42 -17.52
C LEU A 721 68.55 44.96 -17.51
N ASN A 722 69.73 44.65 -18.09
CA ASN A 722 70.30 43.30 -18.05
C ASN A 722 70.66 42.86 -16.63
N ILE A 723 71.22 43.76 -15.80
CA ILE A 723 71.48 43.47 -14.37
C ILE A 723 70.19 43.16 -13.63
N VAL A 724 69.13 43.94 -13.85
CA VAL A 724 67.81 43.71 -13.22
C VAL A 724 67.21 42.39 -13.70
N LYS A 725 67.33 42.05 -14.99
CA LYS A 725 66.87 40.77 -15.57
C LYS A 725 67.56 39.57 -14.92
N ASN A 726 68.88 39.61 -14.76
CA ASN A 726 69.65 38.54 -14.12
C ASN A 726 69.25 38.35 -12.65
N LYS A 727 69.15 39.45 -11.89
CA LYS A 727 68.66 39.41 -10.50
C LYS A 727 67.25 38.80 -10.42
N MET A 728 66.34 39.21 -11.30
CA MET A 728 64.97 38.68 -11.33
C MET A 728 64.94 37.16 -11.60
N MET A 729 65.83 36.65 -12.47
CA MET A 729 65.94 35.22 -12.75
C MET A 729 66.38 34.42 -11.51
N VAL A 730 67.36 34.91 -10.75
CA VAL A 730 67.80 34.30 -9.49
C VAL A 730 66.66 34.26 -8.46
N TYR A 731 65.91 35.36 -8.32
CA TYR A 731 64.76 35.43 -7.43
C TYR A 731 63.66 34.43 -7.79
N VAL A 732 63.40 34.22 -9.08
CA VAL A 732 62.43 33.20 -9.54
C VAL A 732 62.89 31.79 -9.13
N LYS A 733 64.17 31.47 -9.27
CA LYS A 733 64.73 30.17 -8.83
C LYS A 733 64.58 29.97 -7.31
N LEU A 734 64.94 30.97 -6.51
CA LEU A 734 64.82 30.92 -5.04
C LEU A 734 63.36 30.79 -4.58
N LYS A 735 62.46 31.53 -5.23
CA LYS A 735 61.01 31.44 -4.98
C LYS A 735 60.50 30.03 -5.21
N ASN A 736 60.89 29.39 -6.32
CA ASN A 736 60.47 28.03 -6.63
C ASN A 736 60.98 27.03 -5.58
N LYS A 737 62.26 27.13 -5.16
CA LYS A 737 62.82 26.29 -4.09
C LYS A 737 62.04 26.44 -2.78
N LEU A 738 61.78 27.66 -2.33
CA LEU A 738 60.97 27.91 -1.12
C LEU A 738 59.55 27.37 -1.21
N VAL A 739 58.91 27.49 -2.38
CA VAL A 739 57.57 26.93 -2.60
C VAL A 739 57.58 25.41 -2.48
N THR A 740 58.60 24.74 -3.03
CA THR A 740 58.73 23.28 -2.90
C THR A 740 58.96 22.85 -1.44
N GLU A 741 59.84 23.52 -0.70
CA GLU A 741 60.12 23.20 0.71
C GLU A 741 58.90 23.46 1.62
N LEU A 742 58.17 24.56 1.41
CA LEU A 742 56.93 24.81 2.14
C LEU A 742 55.86 23.76 1.83
N GLN A 743 55.83 23.24 0.61
CA GLN A 743 54.88 22.20 0.20
C GLN A 743 55.24 20.83 0.80
N THR A 744 56.52 20.45 0.86
CA THR A 744 56.95 19.20 1.52
C THR A 744 56.64 19.22 3.01
N ILE A 745 56.95 20.33 3.71
CA ILE A 745 56.61 20.50 5.13
C ILE A 745 55.10 20.41 5.35
N LYS A 746 54.29 21.00 4.47
CA LYS A 746 52.83 20.92 4.54
C LYS A 746 52.32 19.48 4.40
N GLN A 747 52.90 18.69 3.50
CA GLN A 747 52.55 17.27 3.32
C GLN A 747 52.91 16.43 4.56
N ILE A 748 54.12 16.60 5.11
CA ILE A 748 54.57 15.89 6.32
C ILE A 748 53.68 16.22 7.52
N LEU A 749 53.37 17.50 7.74
CA LEU A 749 52.48 17.94 8.82
C LEU A 749 51.05 17.36 8.67
N PHE A 750 50.56 17.19 7.44
CA PHE A 750 49.28 16.54 7.18
C PHE A 750 49.29 15.06 7.58
N ILE A 751 50.36 14.33 7.24
CA ILE A 751 50.55 12.93 7.63
C ILE A 751 50.59 12.81 9.16
N PHE A 752 51.40 13.62 9.84
CA PHE A 752 51.48 13.63 11.31
C PHE A 752 50.13 13.92 11.96
N ARG A 753 49.35 14.88 11.43
CA ARG A 753 48.00 15.17 11.92
C ARG A 753 47.07 13.95 11.82
N ASN A 754 47.15 13.18 10.72
CA ASN A 754 46.36 11.97 10.56
C ASN A 754 46.80 10.85 11.50
N ASN A 755 48.12 10.67 11.69
CA ASN A 755 48.67 9.72 12.65
C ASN A 755 48.25 10.06 14.09
N ILE A 756 48.32 11.33 14.50
CA ILE A 756 47.85 11.79 15.81
C ILE A 756 46.34 11.55 15.98
N ARG A 757 45.53 11.79 14.94
CA ARG A 757 44.08 11.47 14.96
C ARG A 757 43.85 9.96 15.14
N LEU A 758 44.61 9.11 14.47
CA LEU A 758 44.54 7.66 14.59
C LEU A 758 44.92 7.19 16.00
N LEU A 759 46.02 7.69 16.55
CA LEU A 759 46.47 7.41 17.92
C LEU A 759 45.42 7.84 18.96
N ARG A 760 44.83 9.03 18.81
CA ARG A 760 43.72 9.50 19.67
C ARG A 760 42.49 8.59 19.58
N ARG A 761 42.14 8.08 18.40
CA ARG A 761 41.04 7.11 18.21
C ARG A 761 41.34 5.80 18.94
N LYS A 762 42.56 5.25 18.81
CA LYS A 762 42.99 4.03 19.49
C LYS A 762 42.97 4.20 21.02
N LEU A 763 43.47 5.32 21.56
CA LEU A 763 43.38 5.64 22.99
C LEU A 763 41.93 5.72 23.48
N LYS A 764 41.03 6.37 22.73
CA LYS A 764 39.59 6.41 23.05
C LYS A 764 38.94 5.03 23.02
N GLN A 765 39.34 4.16 22.09
CA GLN A 765 38.85 2.78 22.03
C GLN A 765 39.26 1.98 23.26
N ILE A 766 40.53 2.08 23.69
CA ILE A 766 41.02 1.42 24.90
C ILE A 766 40.26 1.91 26.15
N ALA A 767 40.08 3.23 26.29
CA ALA A 767 39.29 3.80 27.38
C ALA A 767 37.81 3.36 27.35
N ALA A 768 37.23 3.15 26.16
CA ALA A 768 35.87 2.63 26.01
C ALA A 768 35.79 1.13 26.35
N GLN A 769 36.80 0.33 26.00
CA GLN A 769 36.89 -1.08 26.37
C GLN A 769 37.01 -1.26 27.88
N LYS A 770 37.88 -0.48 28.55
CA LYS A 770 38.02 -0.46 30.02
C LYS A 770 36.68 -0.15 30.71
N ARG A 771 35.96 0.87 30.24
CA ARG A 771 34.60 1.20 30.74
C ARG A 771 33.61 0.07 30.47
N LEU A 772 33.62 -0.52 29.28
CA LEU A 772 32.71 -1.61 28.93
C LEU A 772 32.87 -2.79 29.88
N ILE A 773 34.10 -3.21 30.21
CA ILE A 773 34.35 -4.28 31.19
C ILE A 773 33.68 -3.96 32.53
N HIS A 774 33.89 -2.73 33.03
CA HIS A 774 33.29 -2.28 34.29
C HIS A 774 31.75 -2.27 34.25
N PHE A 775 31.15 -1.95 33.11
CA PHE A 775 29.69 -1.89 32.96
C PHE A 775 29.03 -3.23 32.59
N LEU A 776 29.79 -4.25 32.16
CA LEU A 776 29.22 -5.54 31.75
C LEU A 776 28.39 -6.22 32.84
N PRO A 777 28.80 -6.25 34.12
CA PRO A 777 27.99 -6.84 35.20
C PRO A 777 26.63 -6.13 35.38
N LYS A 778 26.55 -4.83 35.07
CA LYS A 778 25.35 -4.00 35.22
C LYS A 778 24.43 -4.05 33.99
N LEU A 779 24.88 -4.59 32.86
CA LEU A 779 24.13 -4.59 31.60
C LEU A 779 23.20 -5.82 31.47
N ARG A 780 21.90 -5.62 31.70
CA ARG A 780 20.87 -6.66 31.46
C ARG A 780 20.26 -6.53 30.05
N TYR A 781 20.28 -7.61 29.25
CA TYR A 781 19.53 -7.64 27.98
C TYR A 781 18.04 -7.78 28.28
N LEU A 782 17.22 -6.80 27.88
CA LEU A 782 15.77 -6.86 28.01
C LEU A 782 15.14 -7.28 26.66
N PRO A 783 14.71 -8.55 26.48
CA PRO A 783 13.93 -8.97 25.32
C PRO A 783 12.50 -8.41 25.42
N THR A 784 12.35 -7.10 25.20
CA THR A 784 11.03 -6.47 25.22
C THR A 784 10.24 -6.81 23.95
N PRO A 785 9.02 -7.37 24.06
CA PRO A 785 8.19 -7.61 22.88
C PRO A 785 7.73 -6.29 22.27
N ALA A 786 7.50 -6.28 20.94
CA ALA A 786 7.09 -5.06 20.21
C ALA A 786 5.83 -4.40 20.79
N ASN A 787 4.90 -5.23 21.30
CA ASN A 787 3.69 -4.76 21.97
C ASN A 787 3.99 -3.93 23.23
N LYS A 788 4.99 -4.33 24.02
CA LYS A 788 5.38 -3.62 25.25
C LYS A 788 6.06 -2.28 24.91
N ILE A 789 6.85 -2.23 23.85
CA ILE A 789 7.43 -0.97 23.32
C ILE A 789 6.33 -0.02 22.83
N GLU A 790 5.32 -0.53 22.14
CA GLU A 790 4.19 0.30 21.71
C GLU A 790 3.38 0.81 22.90
N GLN A 791 3.13 -0.04 23.91
CA GLN A 791 2.43 0.34 25.13
C GLN A 791 3.16 1.43 25.91
N THR A 792 4.47 1.28 26.13
CA THR A 792 5.28 2.30 26.82
C THR A 792 5.36 3.59 26.02
N THR A 793 5.54 3.50 24.70
CA THR A 793 5.50 4.67 23.82
C THR A 793 4.16 5.39 23.92
N ARG A 794 3.05 4.65 23.91
CA ARG A 794 1.71 5.22 24.04
C ARG A 794 1.49 5.89 25.41
N PHE A 795 2.03 5.30 26.47
CA PHE A 795 2.02 5.90 27.80
C PHE A 795 2.82 7.21 27.83
N LEU A 796 4.04 7.21 27.30
CA LEU A 796 4.89 8.41 27.19
C LEU A 796 4.23 9.51 26.35
N MET A 797 3.58 9.13 25.24
CA MET A 797 2.80 10.05 24.41
C MET A 797 1.69 10.73 25.22
N LYS A 798 0.91 9.95 25.98
CA LYS A 798 -0.17 10.47 26.82
C LYS A 798 0.34 11.39 27.93
N LYS A 799 1.49 11.06 28.54
CA LYS A 799 2.05 11.82 29.67
C LYS A 799 2.76 13.11 29.24
N PHE A 800 3.51 13.10 28.15
CA PHE A 800 4.43 14.20 27.82
C PHE A 800 4.09 14.97 26.54
N VAL A 801 3.40 14.34 25.58
CA VAL A 801 3.15 14.95 24.26
C VAL A 801 1.74 15.47 24.16
N ASP A 802 0.74 14.67 24.53
CA ASP A 802 -0.67 15.08 24.47
C ASP A 802 -0.99 16.36 25.29
N PRO A 803 -0.44 16.59 26.50
CA PRO A 803 -0.70 17.82 27.27
C PRO A 803 -0.08 19.08 26.67
N LYS A 804 1.05 18.96 25.96
CA LYS A 804 1.74 20.08 25.30
C LYS A 804 1.12 20.45 23.96
N MET A 805 0.28 19.58 23.39
CA MET A 805 -0.42 19.85 22.13
C MET A 805 -1.61 20.78 22.38
N LYS A 806 -1.42 22.10 22.20
CA LYS A 806 -2.53 23.06 22.17
C LYS A 806 -3.29 22.97 20.83
N TYR A 807 -4.62 23.00 20.87
CA TYR A 807 -5.50 22.92 19.69
C TYR A 807 -6.14 24.29 19.45
N PRO A 808 -5.65 25.11 18.48
CA PRO A 808 -6.14 26.46 18.28
C PRO A 808 -7.43 26.48 17.45
N MET A 809 -8.44 25.71 17.86
CA MET A 809 -9.71 25.63 17.13
C MET A 809 -10.50 26.94 17.20
N ASP A 810 -10.34 27.67 18.30
CA ASP A 810 -11.02 28.95 18.51
C ASP A 810 -10.33 30.12 17.77
N LYS A 811 -9.01 30.03 17.54
CA LYS A 811 -8.26 31.03 16.77
C LYS A 811 -8.80 31.18 15.33
N ILE A 812 -9.29 30.10 14.73
CA ILE A 812 -9.90 30.10 13.39
C ILE A 812 -11.10 31.07 13.33
N TYR A 813 -11.90 31.08 14.40
CA TYR A 813 -13.03 31.99 14.50
C TYR A 813 -12.55 33.41 14.69
N ASP A 814 -11.60 33.62 15.60
CA ASP A 814 -11.12 34.95 15.95
C ASP A 814 -10.42 35.62 14.75
N GLU A 815 -9.58 34.90 14.00
CA GLU A 815 -8.91 35.35 12.76
C GLU A 815 -9.90 35.88 11.71
N LYS A 816 -11.05 35.21 11.54
CA LYS A 816 -12.08 35.61 10.57
C LYS A 816 -12.94 36.78 11.03
N LEU A 817 -12.82 37.18 12.29
CA LEU A 817 -13.65 38.20 12.92
C LEU A 817 -12.86 39.45 13.32
N ILE A 818 -11.53 39.48 13.12
CA ILE A 818 -10.63 40.59 13.51
C ILE A 818 -11.12 41.95 13.00
N ARG A 819 -11.65 42.02 11.77
CA ARG A 819 -12.10 43.26 11.11
C ARG A 819 -13.54 43.66 11.43
N GLN A 820 -14.20 43.02 12.39
CA GLN A 820 -15.60 43.27 12.74
C GLN A 820 -15.72 43.87 14.13
N SER A 821 -16.78 44.65 14.35
CA SER A 821 -17.09 45.16 15.69
C SER A 821 -17.31 44.00 16.68
N LYS A 822 -16.89 44.17 17.94
CA LYS A 822 -16.92 43.12 18.98
C LYS A 822 -18.29 42.43 19.10
N LYS A 823 -19.38 43.21 19.02
CA LYS A 823 -20.78 42.70 19.07
C LYS A 823 -21.13 41.83 17.86
N VAL A 824 -20.80 42.28 16.65
CA VAL A 824 -21.03 41.54 15.40
C VAL A 824 -20.16 40.28 15.36
N ALA A 825 -18.89 40.39 15.74
CA ALA A 825 -17.96 39.29 15.85
C ALA A 825 -18.50 38.18 16.77
N ALA A 826 -18.94 38.55 17.98
CA ALA A 826 -19.50 37.60 18.94
C ALA A 826 -20.77 36.90 18.41
N SER A 827 -21.68 37.65 17.77
CA SER A 827 -22.90 37.09 17.17
C SER A 827 -22.60 36.11 16.04
N ARG A 828 -21.67 36.46 15.14
CA ARG A 828 -21.22 35.57 14.05
C ARG A 828 -20.49 34.33 14.58
N LYS A 829 -19.64 34.47 15.59
CA LYS A 829 -18.98 33.34 16.27
C LYS A 829 -19.99 32.36 16.84
N LYS A 830 -20.99 32.85 17.60
CA LYS A 830 -22.09 32.04 18.14
C LYS A 830 -22.88 31.34 17.03
N LYS A 831 -23.19 32.06 15.94
CA LYS A 831 -23.90 31.49 14.77
C LYS A 831 -23.10 30.38 14.10
N TRP A 832 -21.80 30.56 13.89
CA TRP A 832 -20.93 29.54 13.31
C TRP A 832 -20.77 28.33 14.23
N GLN A 833 -20.55 28.53 15.53
CA GLN A 833 -20.51 27.44 16.52
C GLN A 833 -21.81 26.64 16.55
N ARG A 834 -22.96 27.32 16.46
CA ARG A 834 -24.29 26.68 16.36
C ARG A 834 -24.41 25.83 15.10
N LEU A 835 -24.00 26.35 13.94
CA LEU A 835 -24.00 25.62 12.67
C LEU A 835 -23.03 24.43 12.69
N GLU A 836 -21.83 24.59 13.26
CA GLU A 836 -20.87 23.49 13.44
C GLU A 836 -21.47 22.38 14.33
N LYS A 837 -22.06 22.76 15.47
CA LYS A 837 -22.64 21.83 16.44
C LYS A 837 -23.74 20.96 15.83
N TYR A 838 -24.59 21.51 14.96
CA TYR A 838 -25.74 20.80 14.39
C TYR A 838 -25.48 20.18 13.01
N LEU A 839 -24.72 20.85 12.14
CA LEU A 839 -24.52 20.44 10.74
C LEU A 839 -23.13 19.85 10.46
N GLY A 840 -22.19 19.93 11.40
CA GLY A 840 -20.81 19.46 11.20
C GLY A 840 -20.71 18.01 10.74
N GLY A 841 -21.54 17.12 11.31
CA GLY A 841 -21.55 15.69 10.98
C GLY A 841 -22.16 15.33 9.62
N ILE A 842 -22.90 16.25 9.00
CA ILE A 842 -23.48 16.11 7.65
C ILE A 842 -22.83 17.04 6.62
N SER A 843 -21.84 17.84 6.99
CA SER A 843 -21.17 18.79 6.10
C SER A 843 -20.63 18.17 4.80
N ASN A 844 -20.15 16.93 4.87
CA ASN A 844 -19.64 16.17 3.75
C ASN A 844 -20.73 15.58 2.82
N MET A 845 -22.02 15.69 3.20
CA MET A 845 -23.15 15.30 2.35
C MET A 845 -23.44 16.29 1.22
N THR A 846 -22.81 17.47 1.21
CA THR A 846 -22.93 18.47 0.13
C THR A 846 -22.70 17.93 -1.28
N LYS A 847 -21.93 16.84 -1.41
CA LYS A 847 -21.65 16.19 -2.70
C LYS A 847 -22.79 15.27 -3.19
N ILE A 848 -23.83 15.08 -2.38
CA ILE A 848 -24.94 14.16 -2.64
C ILE A 848 -26.12 14.97 -3.17
N GLN A 849 -26.61 14.59 -4.34
CA GLN A 849 -27.84 15.17 -4.90
C GLN A 849 -29.08 14.66 -4.16
N GLU A 850 -30.17 15.41 -4.21
CA GLU A 850 -31.43 15.07 -3.52
C GLU A 850 -31.96 13.67 -3.88
N LYS A 851 -31.93 13.31 -5.18
CA LYS A 851 -32.30 11.95 -5.65
C LYS A 851 -31.43 10.84 -5.02
N GLN A 852 -30.18 11.13 -4.68
CA GLN A 852 -29.27 10.19 -4.05
C GLN A 852 -29.46 10.08 -2.53
N ILE A 853 -30.09 11.08 -1.88
CA ILE A 853 -30.38 11.04 -0.44
C ILE A 853 -31.34 9.90 -0.11
N ARG A 854 -32.32 9.62 -0.98
CA ARG A 854 -33.23 8.47 -0.85
C ARG A 854 -32.51 7.12 -0.83
N ASN A 855 -31.30 7.05 -1.39
CA ASN A 855 -30.46 5.85 -1.38
C ASN A 855 -29.63 5.68 -0.10
N ASN A 856 -29.69 6.63 0.84
CA ASN A 856 -29.06 6.51 2.14
C ASN A 856 -29.70 5.39 2.96
N VAL A 857 -28.98 4.98 4.00
CA VAL A 857 -29.47 4.08 5.04
C VAL A 857 -29.30 4.78 6.38
N ALA A 858 -30.41 5.01 7.09
CA ALA A 858 -30.38 5.63 8.40
C ALA A 858 -30.18 4.58 9.50
N ILE A 859 -29.37 4.89 10.50
CA ILE A 859 -29.19 4.12 11.74
C ILE A 859 -29.57 5.06 12.88
N ILE A 860 -30.69 4.79 13.53
CA ILE A 860 -31.32 5.68 14.52
C ILE A 860 -31.23 5.03 15.91
N ILE A 861 -30.83 5.82 16.90
CA ILE A 861 -30.71 5.42 18.31
C ILE A 861 -31.48 6.42 19.15
N GLY A 862 -32.35 5.96 20.06
CA GLY A 862 -33.30 6.81 20.76
C GLY A 862 -34.49 7.14 19.87
N GLN A 863 -35.38 6.17 19.61
CA GLN A 863 -36.49 6.37 18.67
C GLN A 863 -37.44 7.49 19.14
N GLN A 864 -37.64 7.64 20.45
CA GLN A 864 -38.51 8.66 21.01
C GLN A 864 -37.94 10.07 20.78
N GLU A 865 -36.64 10.26 21.04
CA GLU A 865 -35.97 11.56 20.88
C GLU A 865 -35.80 11.94 19.40
N GLU A 866 -35.69 10.95 18.50
CA GLU A 866 -35.44 11.17 17.07
C GLU A 866 -36.68 11.04 16.18
N MET A 867 -37.90 11.16 16.72
CA MET A 867 -39.13 10.93 15.97
C MET A 867 -39.24 11.79 14.69
N ASN A 868 -38.72 13.03 14.73
CA ASN A 868 -38.67 13.90 13.55
C ASN A 868 -37.78 13.32 12.44
N ALA A 869 -36.63 12.75 12.80
CA ALA A 869 -35.75 12.06 11.86
C ALA A 869 -36.44 10.82 11.26
N VAL A 870 -37.18 10.06 12.08
CA VAL A 870 -37.95 8.89 11.64
C VAL A 870 -38.99 9.29 10.59
N ARG A 871 -39.81 10.31 10.88
CA ARG A 871 -40.85 10.80 9.97
C ARG A 871 -40.27 11.31 8.65
N GLU A 872 -39.19 12.09 8.69
CA GLU A 872 -38.53 12.57 7.47
C GLU A 872 -37.94 11.42 6.64
N CYS A 873 -37.31 10.43 7.29
CA CYS A 873 -36.78 9.26 6.61
C CYS A 873 -37.89 8.43 5.94
N GLN A 874 -39.04 8.28 6.61
CA GLN A 874 -40.22 7.60 6.04
C GLN A 874 -40.75 8.35 4.81
N LYS A 875 -40.94 9.67 4.90
CA LYS A 875 -41.36 10.51 3.75
C LYS A 875 -40.44 10.35 2.54
N LEU A 876 -39.13 10.20 2.77
CA LEU A 876 -38.12 10.05 1.71
C LEU A 876 -37.88 8.58 1.27
N GLY A 877 -38.53 7.60 1.90
CA GLY A 877 -38.32 6.17 1.62
C GLY A 877 -36.94 5.64 2.02
N ILE A 878 -36.24 6.30 2.95
CA ILE A 878 -34.92 5.90 3.44
C ILE A 878 -35.06 4.68 4.34
N LYS A 879 -34.26 3.64 4.09
CA LYS A 879 -34.28 2.43 4.92
C LYS A 879 -33.63 2.67 6.27
N MET A 880 -34.34 2.32 7.35
CA MET A 880 -33.94 2.65 8.73
C MET A 880 -33.61 1.42 9.57
N PHE A 881 -32.52 1.53 10.34
CA PHE A 881 -32.09 0.57 11.34
C PHE A 881 -32.23 1.18 12.73
N HIS A 882 -32.98 0.55 13.63
CA HIS A 882 -33.25 1.10 14.95
C HIS A 882 -32.71 0.23 16.08
N ILE A 883 -32.23 0.87 17.14
CA ILE A 883 -32.21 0.26 18.47
C ILE A 883 -33.53 0.66 19.12
N VAL A 884 -34.30 -0.33 19.57
CA VAL A 884 -35.67 -0.16 20.07
C VAL A 884 -35.72 -0.67 21.49
N ASP A 885 -35.97 0.23 22.44
CA ASP A 885 -36.21 -0.13 23.84
C ASP A 885 -37.70 -0.52 24.05
N THR A 886 -38.08 -0.95 25.24
CA THR A 886 -39.44 -1.44 25.54
C THR A 886 -40.52 -0.39 25.40
N ASN A 887 -40.18 0.89 25.52
CA ASN A 887 -41.08 2.04 25.31
C ASN A 887 -41.23 2.47 23.83
N CYS A 888 -40.48 1.85 22.92
CA CYS A 888 -40.43 2.21 21.52
C CYS A 888 -41.38 1.35 20.67
N ASN A 889 -41.81 1.86 19.50
CA ASN A 889 -42.67 1.12 18.56
C ASN A 889 -41.81 0.47 17.46
N PRO A 890 -41.69 -0.87 17.43
CA PRO A 890 -40.89 -1.56 16.41
C PRO A 890 -41.44 -1.40 14.99
N GLY A 891 -42.71 -0.99 14.83
CA GLY A 891 -43.35 -0.81 13.53
C GLY A 891 -42.80 0.36 12.70
N PHE A 892 -42.16 1.35 13.32
CA PHE A 892 -41.57 2.46 12.58
C PHE A 892 -40.21 2.15 11.95
N ALA A 893 -39.64 0.97 12.21
CA ALA A 893 -38.31 0.58 11.76
C ALA A 893 -38.35 -0.58 10.76
N ASP A 894 -37.64 -0.49 9.63
CA ASP A 894 -37.49 -1.63 8.71
C ASP A 894 -36.71 -2.79 9.34
N HIS A 895 -35.68 -2.44 10.11
CA HIS A 895 -34.79 -3.38 10.77
C HIS A 895 -34.46 -2.91 12.18
N PHE A 896 -35.10 -3.48 13.20
CA PHE A 896 -34.85 -3.10 14.59
C PHE A 896 -34.07 -4.15 15.39
N ILE A 897 -33.48 -3.70 16.49
CA ILE A 897 -32.79 -4.50 17.48
C ILE A 897 -33.42 -4.19 18.83
N PRO A 898 -34.18 -5.11 19.44
CA PRO A 898 -34.77 -4.89 20.76
C PRO A 898 -33.65 -4.91 21.80
N ALA A 899 -33.33 -3.76 22.38
CA ALA A 899 -32.17 -3.59 23.23
C ALA A 899 -32.25 -2.27 24.01
N ASN A 900 -31.62 -2.25 25.19
CA ASN A 900 -31.48 -1.04 25.98
C ASN A 900 -30.75 0.07 25.20
N ASP A 901 -31.37 1.23 25.04
CA ASP A 901 -30.77 2.40 24.38
C ASP A 901 -30.31 3.51 25.36
N ASP A 902 -30.58 3.37 26.65
CA ASP A 902 -30.01 4.21 27.73
C ASP A 902 -28.57 3.82 28.08
N ALA A 903 -28.25 2.54 27.98
CA ALA A 903 -26.98 1.99 28.40
C ALA A 903 -25.90 2.26 27.34
N ARG A 904 -24.93 3.13 27.69
CA ARG A 904 -23.77 3.44 26.84
C ARG A 904 -23.02 2.19 26.36
N ASN A 905 -22.90 1.17 27.22
CA ASN A 905 -22.21 -0.09 26.88
C ASN A 905 -23.01 -0.93 25.87
N SER A 906 -24.34 -0.95 25.96
CA SER A 906 -25.24 -1.60 25.00
C SER A 906 -25.11 -0.96 23.62
N ILE A 907 -25.27 0.36 23.53
CA ILE A 907 -25.11 1.13 22.28
C ILE A 907 -23.73 0.92 21.69
N LYS A 908 -22.67 1.00 22.49
CA LYS A 908 -21.28 0.78 22.07
C LYS A 908 -21.08 -0.61 21.47
N PHE A 909 -21.68 -1.63 22.08
CA PHE A 909 -21.61 -3.00 21.58
C PHE A 909 -22.27 -3.12 20.20
N ILE A 910 -23.51 -2.65 20.06
CA ILE A 910 -24.27 -2.71 18.79
C ILE A 910 -23.58 -1.91 17.69
N LEU A 911 -23.25 -0.64 17.95
CA LEU A 911 -22.55 0.23 17.00
C LEU A 911 -21.17 -0.33 16.62
N GLY A 912 -20.45 -0.94 17.56
CA GLY A 912 -19.18 -1.62 17.28
C GLY A 912 -19.35 -2.77 16.27
N LYS A 913 -20.41 -3.58 16.41
CA LYS A 913 -20.73 -4.64 15.44
C LYS A 913 -21.14 -4.07 14.09
N PHE A 914 -21.95 -3.00 14.07
CA PHE A 914 -22.35 -2.30 12.85
C PHE A 914 -21.12 -1.79 12.10
N LEU A 915 -20.28 -0.98 12.76
CA LEU A 915 -19.05 -0.43 12.21
C LEU A 915 -18.14 -1.51 11.63
N THR A 916 -17.96 -2.61 12.37
CA THR A 916 -17.12 -3.74 11.91
C THR A 916 -17.65 -4.32 10.61
N ARG A 917 -18.96 -4.58 10.52
CA ARG A 917 -19.59 -5.13 9.30
C ARG A 917 -19.53 -4.16 8.13
N ILE A 918 -19.81 -2.87 8.34
CA ILE A 918 -19.72 -1.82 7.29
C ILE A 918 -18.31 -1.79 6.72
N ARG A 919 -17.29 -1.72 7.58
CA ARG A 919 -15.88 -1.63 7.16
C ARG A 919 -15.43 -2.86 6.39
N LEU A 920 -15.79 -4.05 6.88
CA LEU A 920 -15.47 -5.31 6.19
C LEU A 920 -16.14 -5.35 4.81
N ALA A 921 -17.43 -5.02 4.73
CA ALA A 921 -18.17 -4.97 3.48
C ALA A 921 -17.58 -3.98 2.47
N GLN A 922 -17.22 -2.77 2.92
CA GLN A 922 -16.58 -1.75 2.07
C GLN A 922 -15.20 -2.20 1.57
N LYS A 923 -14.40 -2.86 2.43
CA LYS A 923 -13.10 -3.42 2.05
C LYS A 923 -13.25 -4.51 0.99
N VAL A 924 -14.24 -5.38 1.15
CA VAL A 924 -14.59 -6.43 0.18
C VAL A 924 -15.02 -5.81 -1.15
N LYS A 925 -15.93 -4.82 -1.13
CA LYS A 925 -16.36 -4.07 -2.32
C LYS A 925 -15.16 -3.47 -3.07
N ASN A 926 -14.24 -2.81 -2.36
CA ASN A 926 -13.07 -2.18 -2.98
C ASN A 926 -12.14 -3.23 -3.63
N ARG A 927 -11.98 -4.41 -3.02
CA ARG A 927 -11.23 -5.52 -3.64
C ARG A 927 -11.90 -6.01 -4.92
N PHE A 928 -13.22 -6.18 -4.91
CA PHE A 928 -13.97 -6.57 -6.12
C PHE A 928 -13.88 -5.51 -7.23
N LYS A 929 -13.99 -4.21 -6.89
CA LYS A 929 -13.79 -3.12 -7.86
C LYS A 929 -12.40 -3.15 -8.49
N LYS A 930 -11.34 -3.29 -7.68
CA LYS A 930 -9.96 -3.41 -8.17
C LYS A 930 -9.80 -4.62 -9.10
N ALA A 931 -10.36 -5.77 -8.73
CA ALA A 931 -10.31 -6.98 -9.55
C ALA A 931 -11.06 -6.80 -10.89
N LYS A 932 -12.23 -6.16 -10.88
CA LYS A 932 -13.01 -5.86 -12.09
C LYS A 932 -12.24 -4.91 -13.01
N ASN A 933 -11.70 -3.82 -12.48
CA ASN A 933 -10.90 -2.87 -13.27
C ASN A 933 -9.65 -3.53 -13.86
N LYS A 934 -8.97 -4.42 -13.10
CA LYS A 934 -7.84 -5.19 -13.62
C LYS A 934 -8.24 -6.10 -14.78
N LYS A 935 -9.40 -6.77 -14.70
CA LYS A 935 -9.93 -7.59 -15.81
C LYS A 935 -10.25 -6.74 -17.06
N VAL A 936 -10.91 -5.59 -16.87
CA VAL A 936 -11.26 -4.67 -17.97
C VAL A 936 -9.99 -4.11 -18.63
N ASN A 937 -9.00 -3.69 -17.84
CA ASN A 937 -7.72 -3.21 -18.37
C ASN A 937 -6.98 -4.32 -19.12
N ASN A 938 -6.96 -5.55 -18.61
CA ASN A 938 -6.36 -6.68 -19.31
C ASN A 938 -7.11 -7.02 -20.61
N GLN A 939 -8.44 -6.88 -20.65
CA GLN A 939 -9.21 -7.04 -21.89
C GLN A 939 -8.90 -5.92 -22.90
N LYS A 940 -8.83 -4.66 -22.45
CA LYS A 940 -8.42 -3.54 -23.31
C LYS A 940 -7.00 -3.71 -23.85
N LEU A 941 -6.06 -4.18 -23.03
CA LEU A 941 -4.70 -4.50 -23.46
C LEU A 941 -4.69 -5.64 -24.48
N LYS A 942 -5.46 -6.71 -24.28
CA LYS A 942 -5.60 -7.79 -25.26
C LYS A 942 -6.17 -7.30 -26.59
N ILE A 943 -7.21 -6.47 -26.56
CA ILE A 943 -7.82 -5.88 -27.77
C ILE A 943 -6.82 -4.95 -28.47
N LYS A 944 -6.02 -4.19 -27.71
CA LYS A 944 -4.99 -3.31 -28.28
C LYS A 944 -3.87 -4.12 -28.96
N ILE A 945 -3.41 -5.20 -28.33
CA ILE A 945 -2.42 -6.13 -28.90
C ILE A 945 -2.96 -6.78 -30.18
N PHE A 946 -4.21 -7.26 -30.16
CA PHE A 946 -4.87 -7.85 -31.33
C PHE A 946 -5.05 -6.86 -32.50
N LYS A 947 -5.07 -5.56 -32.24
CA LYS A 947 -5.16 -4.52 -33.29
C LYS A 947 -3.81 -4.08 -33.84
N THR A 948 -2.71 -4.39 -33.16
CA THR A 948 -1.35 -3.96 -33.53
C THR A 948 -0.48 -5.07 -34.11
N THR A 949 -0.96 -6.31 -34.09
CA THR A 949 -0.31 -7.44 -34.77
C THR A 949 -0.78 -7.47 -36.23
N PRO A 950 0.10 -7.27 -37.23
CA PRO A 950 -0.25 -7.53 -38.62
C PRO A 950 -0.54 -9.02 -38.80
N LEU A 951 -1.49 -9.32 -39.69
CA LEU A 951 -2.00 -10.67 -39.99
C LEU A 951 -0.89 -11.58 -40.54
#